data_AF-A0A958X5R0-F1
#
_entry.id   AF-A0A958X5R0-F1
#
_cell.length_a   1.000
_cell.length_b   1.000
_cell.length_c   1.000
_cell.angle_alpha   90.00
_cell.angle_beta   90.00
_cell.angle_gamma   90.00
#
_symmetry.space_group_name_H-M   'P 1'
#
loop_
_entity.id
_entity.type
_entity.pdbx_description
1 polymer ?
#
loop_
_entity_poly.entity_id
_entity_poly.type
_entity_poly.pdbx_seq_one_letter_code
_entity_poly.pdbx_strand_id
1 'polypeptide(L)'
;MRFICLLCSMFAISLASTQTPVNYHPLDPKDPIQFLGNRIIYGGDAIALGPHDFFIDGQLSDQEAEKYPFVFNSIQSAVQQLSEGTEAHPMTLYIAPWVYWIDNPDDPEIRVPEPGDRAPYGMKIRCKWLRFYGLNKDPNNVVLACNRGQTIGAQGNFTMFRFYGDGTSSENITFGNYCNVDLEFPLKPELSKKKRAEAIVQAQLIHCDGDKIVARNTRFISRLNLCPFVGGKRVLFDRCHFESTDDALCGTGVYLNSTFDFYSSKPFYITRGTGTVLLNCDIHTYCHGNQYFVKAGGQLAVVDSRFHAEDKNLYVGWKDLPPVSMRNYQFDNAINGRLLFIGANDAANTVDMMEKPILDAYRIRLDNGVLYNTYNLLKANDDWDPMGIKSYVQEAELMQHTRYTDIPTQLLMRSDRDTIETGKDKAELSVELFRFGNVPVTPDSILFTIWPEGDPCTRLIRTNGGITCTVIPDNQSQEAQKVIIVASTPSGLEAAVELLVLPSIQPAPGFRKTPEITLNGKGTLSVKYQLDTDLDDQSLITWYRCIDKMGTEDVPMAISRFNKPLYVYELNAGDAGYYIKAMVESKHNMSNPGNPVEVLFPNKIQTGDIQADSKVLHPYFSKLSTVNQPKVLPGFWTFRHLDNLDGPVPTGDAWYYGEGRDGAQDISGLMQGRSGFMCYTPVANTNKGMELSLQIAPYKSSGQGFSVAPLYMDLLIKFDSETMSGYGLRIERTTKYGNSVDFVFVQYKNGEVTRIGEPVSTSCYRTNCHIQFQMKAGKLIATAGTDAKYNASSYPEAVVAEVVMELPVEVNSFGSVGILYNGGAPAVI
;
A
#
# COMPACT_ATOMS: atom_id res chain seq x y z
N MET A 1 -29.03 95.66 18.05
CA MET A 1 -28.47 94.54 18.84
C MET A 1 -29.53 93.48 18.98
N ARG A 2 -29.22 92.27 18.51
CA ARG A 2 -30.08 91.07 18.38
C ARG A 2 -29.91 90.11 19.57
N PHE A 3 -30.79 89.11 19.60
CA PHE A 3 -30.77 87.79 20.27
C PHE A 3 -31.51 87.73 21.61
N ILE A 4 -32.77 87.28 21.69
CA ILE A 4 -33.46 86.00 21.35
C ILE A 4 -33.11 84.85 22.31
N CYS A 5 -34.13 84.49 23.08
CA CYS A 5 -34.28 83.35 23.97
C CYS A 5 -34.67 82.05 23.23
N LEU A 6 -34.57 80.94 23.98
CA LEU A 6 -35.15 79.60 23.77
C LEU A 6 -34.40 78.60 22.87
N LEU A 7 -34.40 77.35 23.36
CA LEU A 7 -33.93 76.07 22.81
C LEU A 7 -32.44 75.73 23.02
N CYS A 8 -32.16 74.91 24.03
CA CYS A 8 -31.26 73.74 23.96
C CYS A 8 -31.29 72.96 25.29
N SER A 9 -32.40 72.25 25.53
CA SER A 9 -32.52 71.23 26.57
C SER A 9 -33.23 70.02 25.97
N MET A 10 -32.52 69.26 25.13
CA MET A 10 -32.75 67.86 24.78
C MET A 10 -31.74 67.45 23.70
N PHE A 11 -30.60 66.86 24.08
CA PHE A 11 -29.79 65.99 23.19
C PHE A 11 -28.92 65.07 24.07
N ALA A 12 -29.58 64.14 24.74
CA ALA A 12 -28.99 62.94 25.32
C ALA A 12 -30.04 61.83 25.24
N ILE A 13 -30.46 61.51 24.01
CA ILE A 13 -31.22 60.31 23.71
C ILE A 13 -30.27 59.38 22.97
N SER A 14 -29.95 58.31 23.67
CA SER A 14 -29.45 57.03 23.17
C SER A 14 -29.61 56.81 21.66
N LEU A 15 -28.49 56.77 20.93
CA LEU A 15 -28.38 55.95 19.73
C LEU A 15 -28.23 54.49 20.17
N ALA A 16 -29.30 53.91 20.73
CA ALA A 16 -29.49 52.48 20.60
C ALA A 16 -29.98 52.28 19.16
N SER A 17 -29.10 51.88 18.25
CA SER A 17 -29.54 51.41 16.95
C SER A 17 -30.45 50.21 17.20
N THR A 18 -31.74 50.39 17.02
CA THR A 18 -32.68 49.28 16.88
C THR A 18 -32.24 48.50 15.65
N GLN A 19 -31.45 47.43 15.86
CA GLN A 19 -31.14 46.46 14.81
C GLN A 19 -32.48 45.88 14.34
N THR A 20 -32.78 46.05 13.05
CA THR A 20 -33.89 45.36 12.41
C THR A 20 -33.73 43.86 12.69
N PRO A 21 -34.76 43.16 13.20
CA PRO A 21 -34.64 41.74 13.50
C PRO A 21 -34.22 40.99 12.24
N VAL A 22 -33.14 40.22 12.34
CA VAL A 22 -32.69 39.37 11.24
C VAL A 22 -33.73 38.27 11.07
N ASN A 23 -34.38 38.23 9.90
CA ASN A 23 -35.37 37.21 9.59
C ASN A 23 -34.66 35.90 9.20
N TYR A 24 -34.14 35.20 10.20
CA TYR A 24 -33.37 33.96 10.02
C TYR A 24 -34.14 32.75 10.54
N HIS A 25 -34.12 31.66 9.77
CA HIS A 25 -34.69 30.38 10.16
C HIS A 25 -33.60 29.29 10.06
N PRO A 26 -33.32 28.54 11.15
CA PRO A 26 -32.36 27.45 11.09
C PRO A 26 -32.89 26.30 10.24
N LEU A 27 -32.01 25.64 9.48
CA LEU A 27 -32.40 24.50 8.64
C LEU A 27 -32.91 23.31 9.47
N ASP A 28 -32.28 23.07 10.63
CA ASP A 28 -32.74 22.08 11.59
C ASP A 28 -33.48 22.78 12.76
N PRO A 29 -34.82 22.76 12.79
CA PRO A 29 -35.58 23.36 13.89
C PRO A 29 -35.44 22.58 15.20
N LYS A 30 -34.90 21.35 15.20
CA LYS A 30 -34.73 20.54 16.41
C LYS A 30 -33.45 20.90 17.18
N ASP A 31 -32.48 21.53 16.51
CA ASP A 31 -31.24 22.03 17.11
C ASP A 31 -30.97 23.46 16.61
N PRO A 32 -31.77 24.45 17.06
CA PRO A 32 -31.87 25.74 16.41
C PRO A 32 -30.65 26.65 16.68
N ILE A 33 -30.25 27.36 15.64
CA ILE A 33 -29.32 28.49 15.69
C ILE A 33 -30.14 29.78 15.68
N GLN A 34 -29.82 30.74 16.54
CA GLN A 34 -30.34 32.12 16.39
C GLN A 34 -29.23 33.01 15.84
N PHE A 35 -29.48 33.65 14.70
CA PHE A 35 -28.56 34.61 14.10
C PHE A 35 -29.08 36.04 14.28
N LEU A 36 -28.27 36.90 14.90
CA LEU A 36 -28.61 38.28 15.25
C LEU A 36 -27.75 39.31 14.51
N GLY A 37 -27.11 38.91 13.41
CA GLY A 37 -26.27 39.78 12.57
C GLY A 37 -24.80 39.81 13.00
N ASN A 38 -24.51 40.28 14.21
CA ASN A 38 -23.13 40.35 14.75
C ASN A 38 -22.80 39.27 15.79
N ARG A 39 -23.76 38.39 16.06
CA ARG A 39 -23.62 37.29 17.02
C ARG A 39 -24.55 36.14 16.63
N ILE A 40 -24.21 34.94 17.07
CA ILE A 40 -25.08 33.76 17.04
C ILE A 40 -25.37 33.28 18.46
N ILE A 41 -26.51 32.61 18.65
CA ILE A 41 -26.82 31.85 19.87
C ILE A 41 -26.98 30.39 19.48
N TYR A 42 -26.18 29.52 20.08
CA TYR A 42 -26.22 28.08 19.87
C TYR A 42 -25.87 27.34 21.17
N GLY A 43 -26.61 26.29 21.51
CA GLY A 43 -26.37 25.52 22.74
C GLY A 43 -26.57 26.31 24.05
N GLY A 44 -27.14 27.53 24.00
CA GLY A 44 -27.24 28.45 25.14
C GLY A 44 -26.13 29.50 25.19
N ASP A 45 -25.09 29.37 24.37
CA ASP A 45 -23.96 30.29 24.33
C ASP A 45 -24.21 31.42 23.34
N ALA A 46 -23.92 32.66 23.75
CA ALA A 46 -23.93 33.82 22.88
C ALA A 46 -22.52 34.09 22.35
N ILE A 47 -22.31 33.82 21.05
CA ILE A 47 -21.02 33.91 20.39
C ILE A 47 -20.98 35.19 19.57
N ALA A 48 -20.09 36.11 19.93
CA ALA A 48 -19.85 37.33 19.14
C ALA A 48 -19.01 36.98 17.90
N LEU A 49 -19.41 37.48 16.73
CA LEU A 49 -18.65 37.28 15.50
C LEU A 49 -17.53 38.33 15.41
N GLY A 50 -16.38 37.92 14.89
CA GLY A 50 -15.18 38.74 14.90
C GLY A 50 -14.07 38.19 14.01
N PRO A 51 -12.87 38.81 14.03
CA PRO A 51 -11.74 38.42 13.19
C PRO A 51 -11.27 36.95 13.36
N HIS A 52 -11.65 36.31 14.47
CA HIS A 52 -11.36 34.90 14.77
C HIS A 52 -12.62 34.03 14.89
N ASP A 53 -13.82 34.57 14.63
CA ASP A 53 -15.09 33.89 14.88
C ASP A 53 -16.06 34.16 13.73
N PHE A 54 -16.05 33.28 12.73
CA PHE A 54 -16.84 33.43 11.51
C PHE A 54 -18.10 32.59 11.57
N PHE A 55 -19.22 33.13 11.07
CA PHE A 55 -20.45 32.36 10.88
C PHE A 55 -20.63 32.01 9.41
N ILE A 56 -20.87 30.75 9.10
CA ILE A 56 -21.02 30.25 7.73
C ILE A 56 -22.35 29.52 7.61
N ASP A 57 -23.25 30.00 6.74
CA ASP A 57 -24.54 29.36 6.48
C ASP A 57 -24.88 29.35 4.98
N GLY A 58 -24.95 28.15 4.40
CA GLY A 58 -25.26 27.95 2.98
C GLY A 58 -26.70 28.29 2.58
N GLN A 59 -27.59 28.55 3.54
CA GLN A 59 -28.93 29.07 3.29
C GLN A 59 -28.93 30.54 2.84
N LEU A 60 -27.89 31.31 3.21
CA LEU A 60 -27.81 32.73 2.92
C LEU A 60 -27.37 32.97 1.47
N SER A 61 -28.09 33.86 0.79
CA SER A 61 -27.61 34.42 -0.48
C SER A 61 -26.37 35.30 -0.27
N ASP A 62 -25.60 35.55 -1.32
CA ASP A 62 -24.43 36.45 -1.27
C ASP A 62 -24.81 37.83 -0.70
N GLN A 63 -25.96 38.37 -1.14
CA GLN A 63 -26.48 39.65 -0.67
C GLN A 63 -26.88 39.65 0.81
N GLU A 64 -27.24 38.51 1.39
CA GLU A 64 -27.56 38.41 2.82
C GLU A 64 -26.32 38.30 3.68
N ALA A 65 -25.34 37.49 3.24
CA ALA A 65 -24.07 37.35 3.94
C ALA A 65 -23.27 38.67 3.94
N GLU A 66 -23.19 39.37 2.80
CA GLU A 66 -22.44 40.64 2.65
C GLU A 66 -22.94 41.78 3.55
N LYS A 67 -24.16 41.70 4.10
CA LYS A 67 -24.70 42.70 5.03
C LYS A 67 -24.00 42.70 6.38
N TYR A 68 -23.35 41.61 6.76
CA TYR A 68 -22.81 41.39 8.09
C TYR A 68 -21.32 41.03 8.03
N PRO A 69 -20.44 41.75 8.77
CA PRO A 69 -19.04 41.36 8.88
C PRO A 69 -18.89 39.95 9.45
N PHE A 70 -17.92 39.19 8.93
CA PHE A 70 -17.57 37.84 9.39
C PHE A 70 -18.67 36.79 9.18
N VAL A 71 -19.64 37.08 8.30
CA VAL A 71 -20.68 36.15 7.88
C VAL A 71 -20.44 35.76 6.43
N PHE A 72 -20.51 34.45 6.16
CA PHE A 72 -20.25 33.87 4.85
C PHE A 72 -21.33 32.83 4.53
N ASN A 73 -21.46 32.47 3.27
CA ASN A 73 -22.31 31.37 2.80
C ASN A 73 -21.52 30.21 2.18
N SER A 74 -20.20 30.33 2.10
CA SER A 74 -19.30 29.29 1.60
C SER A 74 -17.98 29.26 2.38
N ILE A 75 -17.34 28.09 2.38
CA ILE A 75 -16.00 27.92 2.97
C ILE A 75 -14.95 28.69 2.17
N GLN A 76 -15.09 28.73 0.85
CA GLN A 76 -14.19 29.44 -0.07
C GLN A 76 -14.09 30.93 0.30
N SER A 77 -15.23 31.60 0.48
CA SER A 77 -15.27 33.03 0.83
C SER A 77 -14.71 33.27 2.24
N ALA A 78 -15.02 32.40 3.20
CA ALA A 78 -14.48 32.50 4.56
C ALA A 78 -12.96 32.33 4.59
N VAL A 79 -12.43 31.38 3.82
CA VAL A 79 -10.99 31.06 3.78
C VAL A 79 -10.15 32.22 3.27
N GLN A 80 -10.70 33.07 2.39
CA GLN A 80 -10.02 34.26 1.89
C GLN A 80 -9.79 35.33 2.96
N GLN A 81 -10.52 35.28 4.09
CA GLN A 81 -10.48 36.28 5.15
C GLN A 81 -9.89 35.76 6.47
N LEU A 82 -9.37 34.52 6.49
CA LEU A 82 -8.81 33.94 7.71
C LEU A 82 -7.68 34.79 8.28
N SER A 83 -7.62 34.79 9.61
CA SER A 83 -6.47 35.25 10.37
C SER A 83 -5.89 34.08 11.16
N GLU A 84 -4.59 34.14 11.44
CA GLU A 84 -3.91 33.11 12.24
C GLU A 84 -4.47 33.07 13.66
N GLY A 85 -4.88 31.89 14.13
CA GLY A 85 -5.32 31.70 15.51
C GLY A 85 -4.17 31.39 16.48
N THR A 86 -4.53 31.18 17.73
CA THR A 86 -3.63 30.69 18.80
C THR A 86 -4.31 29.57 19.59
N GLU A 87 -3.54 28.84 20.41
CA GLU A 87 -4.07 27.76 21.27
C GLU A 87 -5.19 28.25 22.20
N ALA A 88 -5.07 29.47 22.72
CA ALA A 88 -6.07 30.08 23.60
C ALA A 88 -7.23 30.75 22.85
N HIS A 89 -6.98 31.26 21.64
CA HIS A 89 -7.95 31.97 20.81
C HIS A 89 -7.84 31.45 19.37
N PRO A 90 -8.47 30.30 19.06
CA PRO A 90 -8.42 29.71 17.72
C PRO A 90 -9.18 30.55 16.70
N MET A 91 -8.80 30.44 15.43
CA MET A 91 -9.59 30.93 14.30
C MET A 91 -10.74 29.95 14.07
N THR A 92 -11.95 30.28 14.49
CA THR A 92 -13.11 29.39 14.49
C THR A 92 -14.09 29.73 13.38
N LEU A 93 -14.43 28.71 12.60
CA LEU A 93 -15.52 28.71 11.63
C LEU A 93 -16.72 28.00 12.26
N TYR A 94 -17.75 28.75 12.62
CA TYR A 94 -19.04 28.22 13.08
C TYR A 94 -19.94 27.97 11.87
N ILE A 95 -20.23 26.70 11.59
CA ILE A 95 -20.79 26.27 10.32
C ILE A 95 -22.19 25.69 10.56
N ALA A 96 -23.22 26.30 9.97
CA ALA A 96 -24.61 25.86 10.07
C ALA A 96 -24.88 24.58 9.25
N PRO A 97 -26.00 23.87 9.50
CA PRO A 97 -26.39 22.71 8.71
C PRO A 97 -26.53 22.98 7.21
N TRP A 98 -25.72 22.31 6.39
CA TRP A 98 -25.74 22.37 4.93
C TRP A 98 -24.75 21.37 4.30
N VAL A 99 -24.75 21.28 2.96
CA VAL A 99 -23.71 20.63 2.16
C VAL A 99 -22.85 21.70 1.46
N TYR A 100 -21.64 21.91 1.97
CA TYR A 100 -20.67 22.86 1.43
C TYR A 100 -19.70 22.17 0.48
N TRP A 101 -19.89 22.38 -0.83
CA TRP A 101 -19.00 21.85 -1.86
C TRP A 101 -17.68 22.61 -1.90
N ILE A 102 -16.58 21.95 -1.50
CA ILE A 102 -15.23 22.52 -1.51
C ILE A 102 -14.67 22.61 -2.95
N ASP A 103 -15.08 21.67 -3.80
CA ASP A 103 -14.91 21.70 -5.24
C ASP A 103 -16.27 21.45 -5.92
N ASN A 104 -16.54 22.18 -7.01
CA ASN A 104 -17.82 22.07 -7.72
C ASN A 104 -18.00 20.65 -8.29
N PRO A 105 -19.01 19.90 -7.82
CA PRO A 105 -19.18 18.51 -8.22
C PRO A 105 -19.70 18.35 -9.66
N ASP A 106 -20.25 19.40 -10.26
CA ASP A 106 -20.81 19.40 -11.62
C ASP A 106 -19.84 19.98 -12.68
N ASP A 107 -18.67 20.44 -12.25
CA ASP A 107 -17.63 20.93 -13.17
C ASP A 107 -16.99 19.74 -13.93
N PRO A 108 -17.06 19.69 -15.27
CA PRO A 108 -16.50 18.60 -16.06
C PRO A 108 -14.96 18.63 -16.14
N GLU A 109 -14.30 19.73 -15.80
CA GLU A 109 -12.85 19.85 -15.92
C GLU A 109 -12.12 18.82 -15.03
N ILE A 110 -11.03 18.26 -15.56
CA ILE A 110 -10.18 17.31 -14.83
C ILE A 110 -9.19 18.08 -13.98
N ARG A 111 -9.21 17.85 -12.66
CA ARG A 111 -8.26 18.48 -11.74
C ARG A 111 -6.89 17.83 -11.86
N VAL A 112 -5.86 18.64 -12.03
CA VAL A 112 -4.45 18.20 -12.14
C VAL A 112 -3.64 18.79 -10.98
N PRO A 113 -2.56 18.13 -10.52
CA PRO A 113 -1.71 18.70 -9.47
C PRO A 113 -1.03 19.97 -9.98
N GLU A 114 -0.99 20.99 -9.14
CA GLU A 114 -0.14 22.15 -9.40
C GLU A 114 1.35 21.77 -9.37
N PRO A 115 2.24 22.47 -10.09
CA PRO A 115 3.68 22.22 -10.03
C PRO A 115 4.21 22.19 -8.59
N GLY A 116 4.83 21.07 -8.21
CA GLY A 116 5.37 20.84 -6.87
C GLY A 116 4.41 20.15 -5.88
N ASP A 117 3.12 20.07 -6.20
CA ASP A 117 2.16 19.30 -5.42
C ASP A 117 2.15 17.82 -5.85
N ARG A 118 1.90 16.95 -4.87
CA ARG A 118 1.80 15.49 -5.08
C ARG A 118 0.39 15.02 -5.44
N ALA A 119 -0.60 15.91 -5.32
CA ALA A 119 -2.02 15.62 -5.49
C ALA A 119 -2.75 16.87 -6.02
N PRO A 120 -3.83 16.72 -6.80
CA PRO A 120 -4.75 17.80 -7.04
C PRO A 120 -5.55 18.09 -5.76
N TYR A 121 -5.41 19.30 -5.23
CA TYR A 121 -6.10 19.74 -4.01
C TYR A 121 -7.34 20.55 -4.36
N GLY A 122 -8.46 20.29 -3.67
CA GLY A 122 -9.66 21.14 -3.74
C GLY A 122 -9.40 22.51 -3.12
N MET A 123 -8.76 22.54 -1.94
CA MET A 123 -8.37 23.77 -1.28
C MET A 123 -7.12 23.60 -0.43
N LYS A 124 -6.24 24.60 -0.44
CA LYS A 124 -5.03 24.68 0.39
C LYS A 124 -5.20 25.81 1.39
N ILE A 125 -5.13 25.52 2.69
CA ILE A 125 -5.37 26.49 3.76
C ILE A 125 -4.13 26.57 4.65
N ARG A 126 -3.64 27.80 4.84
CA ARG A 126 -2.55 28.11 5.76
C ARG A 126 -3.12 28.97 6.89
N CYS A 127 -3.32 28.35 8.04
CA CYS A 127 -3.85 28.99 9.24
C CYS A 127 -3.59 28.06 10.43
N LYS A 128 -2.83 28.54 11.42
CA LYS A 128 -2.65 27.86 12.70
C LYS A 128 -3.92 28.00 13.53
N TRP A 129 -4.20 26.98 14.33
CA TRP A 129 -5.33 26.94 15.25
C TRP A 129 -6.67 27.20 14.56
N LEU A 130 -6.81 26.71 13.32
CA LEU A 130 -8.07 26.73 12.58
C LEU A 130 -9.02 25.68 13.13
N ARG A 131 -10.23 26.10 13.53
CA ARG A 131 -11.27 25.22 14.06
C ARG A 131 -12.50 25.23 13.16
N PHE A 132 -12.90 24.05 12.69
CA PHE A 132 -14.18 23.82 12.04
C PHE A 132 -15.20 23.36 13.09
N TYR A 133 -16.21 24.17 13.38
CA TYR A 133 -17.21 23.86 14.41
C TYR A 133 -18.61 23.82 13.80
N GLY A 134 -19.17 22.61 13.68
CA GLY A 134 -20.55 22.43 13.23
C GLY A 134 -21.55 22.86 14.29
N LEU A 135 -22.49 23.71 13.91
CA LEU A 135 -23.60 24.18 14.73
C LEU A 135 -24.79 23.20 14.67
N ASN A 136 -24.51 21.91 14.87
CA ASN A 136 -25.52 20.86 15.05
C ASN A 136 -24.88 19.68 15.79
N LYS A 137 -25.58 19.05 16.73
CA LYS A 137 -25.03 17.90 17.47
C LYS A 137 -24.86 16.64 16.62
N ASP A 138 -25.65 16.50 15.55
CA ASP A 138 -25.49 15.43 14.58
C ASP A 138 -24.53 15.88 13.47
N PRO A 139 -23.30 15.31 13.40
CA PRO A 139 -22.30 15.73 12.42
C PRO A 139 -22.72 15.45 10.97
N ASN A 140 -23.74 14.61 10.72
CA ASN A 140 -24.28 14.39 9.36
C ASN A 140 -24.94 15.65 8.78
N ASN A 141 -25.37 16.57 9.64
CA ASN A 141 -26.11 17.75 9.21
C ASN A 141 -25.20 18.88 8.75
N VAL A 142 -23.90 18.82 9.02
CA VAL A 142 -22.90 19.79 8.54
C VAL A 142 -21.85 19.07 7.71
N VAL A 143 -21.90 19.21 6.37
CA VAL A 143 -21.08 18.41 5.46
C VAL A 143 -20.17 19.31 4.62
N LEU A 144 -18.85 19.09 4.69
CA LEU A 144 -17.88 19.59 3.73
C LEU A 144 -17.63 18.50 2.69
N ALA A 145 -17.92 18.79 1.42
CA ALA A 145 -18.07 17.78 0.38
C ALA A 145 -17.17 18.02 -0.84
N CYS A 146 -16.69 16.92 -1.42
CA CYS A 146 -16.09 16.84 -2.76
C CYS A 146 -16.67 15.63 -3.52
N ASN A 147 -16.47 15.58 -4.83
CA ASN A 147 -16.91 14.45 -5.65
C ASN A 147 -15.92 14.12 -6.78
N ARG A 148 -14.68 13.77 -6.42
CA ARG A 148 -13.59 13.46 -7.35
C ARG A 148 -12.66 12.39 -6.80
N GLY A 149 -12.08 11.59 -7.69
CA GLY A 149 -11.05 10.62 -7.34
C GLY A 149 -10.05 10.39 -8.48
N GLN A 150 -9.04 9.57 -8.23
CA GLN A 150 -8.01 9.28 -9.23
C GLN A 150 -8.64 8.70 -10.49
N THR A 151 -8.31 9.28 -11.65
CA THR A 151 -8.89 8.97 -12.99
C THR A 151 -10.38 9.30 -13.16
N ILE A 152 -11.06 9.78 -12.11
CA ILE A 152 -12.49 10.11 -12.10
C ILE A 152 -12.65 11.57 -11.65
N GLY A 153 -12.52 12.48 -12.61
CA GLY A 153 -12.52 13.91 -12.38
C GLY A 153 -11.17 14.49 -11.95
N ALA A 154 -10.11 13.69 -11.82
CA ALA A 154 -8.77 14.14 -11.49
C ALA A 154 -7.63 13.26 -12.07
N GLN A 155 -6.49 13.87 -12.38
CA GLN A 155 -5.22 13.19 -12.66
C GLN A 155 -4.40 13.12 -11.35
N GLY A 156 -4.29 11.92 -10.78
CA GLY A 156 -3.74 11.74 -9.43
C GLY A 156 -4.82 11.71 -8.35
N ASN A 157 -4.43 11.49 -7.10
CA ASN A 157 -5.37 11.26 -6.00
C ASN A 157 -5.96 12.59 -5.53
N PHE A 158 -7.16 12.93 -5.98
CA PHE A 158 -7.82 14.16 -5.54
C PHE A 158 -7.96 14.20 -4.03
N THR A 159 -7.55 15.31 -3.41
CA THR A 159 -7.59 15.53 -1.96
C THR A 159 -8.39 16.79 -1.66
N MET A 160 -9.44 16.69 -0.84
CA MET A 160 -10.30 17.84 -0.50
C MET A 160 -9.53 19.02 0.09
N PHE A 161 -8.71 18.77 1.11
CA PHE A 161 -7.94 19.81 1.79
C PHE A 161 -6.45 19.50 1.91
N ARG A 162 -5.64 20.57 1.85
CA ARG A 162 -4.31 20.61 2.44
C ARG A 162 -4.24 21.68 3.51
N PHE A 163 -3.96 21.30 4.75
CA PHE A 163 -3.75 22.23 5.86
C PHE A 163 -2.26 22.44 6.16
N TYR A 164 -1.90 23.68 6.47
CA TYR A 164 -0.59 24.06 6.99
C TYR A 164 -0.76 24.83 8.30
N GLY A 165 -0.19 24.33 9.39
CA GLY A 165 -0.25 24.97 10.70
C GLY A 165 -0.63 24.00 11.81
N ASP A 166 -0.10 24.26 13.00
CA ASP A 166 -0.44 23.49 14.21
C ASP A 166 -1.85 23.80 14.69
N GLY A 167 -2.47 22.88 15.44
CA GLY A 167 -3.71 23.14 16.16
C GLY A 167 -4.98 23.11 15.32
N THR A 168 -4.92 22.61 14.07
CA THR A 168 -6.15 22.44 13.27
C THR A 168 -7.10 21.49 14.01
N SER A 169 -8.37 21.87 14.13
CA SER A 169 -9.37 21.06 14.81
C SER A 169 -10.72 21.04 14.12
N SER A 170 -11.50 19.99 14.38
CA SER A 170 -12.87 19.84 13.89
C SER A 170 -13.79 19.29 14.98
N GLU A 171 -15.03 19.78 15.00
CA GLU A 171 -16.05 19.28 15.91
C GLU A 171 -17.45 19.31 15.27
N ASN A 172 -18.22 18.24 15.47
CA ASN A 172 -19.61 18.13 15.02
C ASN A 172 -19.81 18.32 13.51
N ILE A 173 -18.93 17.73 12.69
CA ILE A 173 -18.92 17.97 11.25
C ILE A 173 -18.56 16.71 10.46
N THR A 174 -18.98 16.65 9.20
CA THR A 174 -18.61 15.61 8.24
C THR A 174 -17.67 16.13 7.16
N PHE A 175 -16.56 15.44 6.92
CA PHE A 175 -15.75 15.59 5.72
C PHE A 175 -16.00 14.40 4.79
N GLY A 176 -16.53 14.65 3.60
CA GLY A 176 -16.96 13.59 2.67
C GLY A 176 -16.46 13.76 1.24
N ASN A 177 -15.90 12.70 0.65
CA ASN A 177 -15.64 12.63 -0.78
C ASN A 177 -16.53 11.56 -1.42
N TYR A 178 -17.55 12.04 -2.13
CA TYR A 178 -18.65 11.24 -2.66
C TYR A 178 -18.38 10.74 -4.08
N CYS A 179 -17.10 10.55 -4.44
CA CYS A 179 -16.72 9.94 -5.71
C CYS A 179 -17.26 8.49 -5.82
N ASN A 180 -17.18 7.74 -4.71
CA ASN A 180 -17.43 6.29 -4.66
C ASN A 180 -18.58 5.89 -3.73
N VAL A 181 -19.23 6.85 -3.09
CA VAL A 181 -20.31 6.66 -2.12
C VAL A 181 -21.34 7.77 -2.30
N ASP A 182 -22.62 7.44 -2.13
CA ASP A 182 -23.70 8.42 -2.24
C ASP A 182 -23.65 9.41 -1.07
N LEU A 183 -23.91 10.68 -1.35
CA LEU A 183 -24.22 11.69 -0.35
C LEU A 183 -25.73 11.69 -0.13
N GLU A 184 -26.16 11.35 1.08
CA GLU A 184 -27.55 11.46 1.53
C GLU A 184 -27.66 12.58 2.56
N PHE A 185 -28.52 13.57 2.32
CA PHE A 185 -28.69 14.72 3.20
C PHE A 185 -30.17 14.93 3.57
N PRO A 186 -30.67 14.32 4.66
CA PRO A 186 -32.10 14.26 4.96
C PRO A 186 -32.78 15.59 5.27
N LEU A 187 -32.08 16.54 5.89
CA LEU A 187 -32.65 17.86 6.23
C LEU A 187 -33.07 18.65 4.99
N LYS A 188 -32.39 18.41 3.86
CA LYS A 188 -32.64 19.07 2.60
C LYS A 188 -32.27 18.13 1.43
N PRO A 189 -33.18 17.20 1.05
CA PRO A 189 -32.86 16.12 0.12
C PRO A 189 -32.29 16.59 -1.23
N GLU A 190 -32.62 17.80 -1.70
CA GLU A 190 -32.05 18.39 -2.92
C GLU A 190 -30.53 18.64 -2.85
N LEU A 191 -29.92 18.60 -1.66
CA LEU A 191 -28.46 18.66 -1.50
C LEU A 191 -27.79 17.27 -1.59
N SER A 192 -28.58 16.20 -1.63
CA SER A 192 -28.07 14.84 -1.81
C SER A 192 -27.47 14.68 -3.21
N LYS A 193 -26.47 13.80 -3.34
CA LYS A 193 -25.82 13.54 -4.63
C LYS A 193 -25.44 12.07 -4.76
N LYS A 194 -25.77 11.47 -5.91
CA LYS A 194 -25.28 10.13 -6.24
C LYS A 194 -23.77 10.14 -6.43
N LYS A 195 -23.14 9.02 -6.09
CA LYS A 195 -21.71 8.82 -6.34
C LYS A 195 -21.39 9.03 -7.81
N ARG A 196 -20.20 9.58 -8.08
CA ARG A 196 -19.79 9.86 -9.46
C ARG A 196 -19.45 8.62 -10.27
N ALA A 197 -18.98 7.56 -9.63
CA ALA A 197 -18.71 6.29 -10.29
C ALA A 197 -18.83 5.08 -9.35
N GLU A 198 -19.15 3.93 -9.95
CA GLU A 198 -19.16 2.63 -9.26
C GLU A 198 -17.75 2.14 -8.89
N ALA A 199 -16.76 2.38 -9.75
CA ALA A 199 -15.39 1.94 -9.53
C ALA A 199 -14.76 2.68 -8.35
N ILE A 200 -14.30 1.93 -7.33
CA ILE A 200 -13.58 2.48 -6.18
C ILE A 200 -12.19 2.96 -6.61
N VAL A 201 -11.96 4.26 -6.50
CA VAL A 201 -10.69 4.93 -6.78
C VAL A 201 -10.26 5.78 -5.58
N GLN A 202 -9.02 6.25 -5.58
CA GLN A 202 -8.47 7.07 -4.51
C GLN A 202 -9.17 8.42 -4.45
N ALA A 203 -9.91 8.66 -3.37
CA ALA A 203 -10.74 9.84 -3.17
C ALA A 203 -10.47 10.39 -1.76
N GLN A 204 -9.52 11.31 -1.65
CA GLN A 204 -8.91 11.67 -0.36
C GLN A 204 -9.58 12.89 0.27
N LEU A 205 -9.54 12.94 1.60
CA LEU A 205 -10.07 14.05 2.38
C LEU A 205 -8.97 15.07 2.70
N ILE A 206 -8.05 14.75 3.58
CA ILE A 206 -7.22 15.77 4.22
C ILE A 206 -5.76 15.35 4.32
N HIS A 207 -4.89 16.11 3.67
CA HIS A 207 -3.47 16.15 4.04
C HIS A 207 -3.22 17.32 4.98
N CYS A 208 -2.36 17.13 5.97
CA CYS A 208 -1.97 18.22 6.86
C CYS A 208 -0.46 18.18 7.17
N ASP A 209 0.08 19.37 7.43
CA ASP A 209 1.42 19.56 7.98
C ASP A 209 1.27 20.45 9.23
N GLY A 210 1.26 19.79 10.39
CA GLY A 210 1.01 20.42 11.68
C GLY A 210 1.03 19.44 12.84
N ASP A 211 1.20 19.96 14.04
CA ASP A 211 1.07 19.24 15.30
C ASP A 211 -0.24 19.60 16.02
N LYS A 212 -0.57 18.86 17.09
CA LYS A 212 -1.72 19.13 17.96
C LYS A 212 -3.09 19.12 17.26
N ILE A 213 -3.32 18.15 16.39
CA ILE A 213 -4.56 18.07 15.60
C ILE A 213 -5.66 17.36 16.40
N VAL A 214 -6.89 17.88 16.39
CA VAL A 214 -8.03 17.30 17.13
C VAL A 214 -9.27 17.18 16.24
N ALA A 215 -9.89 16.01 16.22
CA ALA A 215 -11.23 15.82 15.68
C ALA A 215 -12.13 15.23 16.75
N ARG A 216 -13.32 15.83 16.94
CA ARG A 216 -14.28 15.40 17.97
C ARG A 216 -15.67 15.28 17.38
N ASN A 217 -16.33 14.13 17.53
CA ASN A 217 -17.65 13.93 16.92
C ASN A 217 -17.64 14.31 15.41
N THR A 218 -16.58 13.89 14.72
CA THR A 218 -16.34 14.19 13.30
C THR A 218 -16.52 12.91 12.48
N ARG A 219 -17.19 13.01 11.33
CA ARG A 219 -17.32 11.91 10.38
C ARG A 219 -16.37 12.11 9.19
N PHE A 220 -15.76 11.02 8.74
CA PHE A 220 -14.89 10.98 7.57
C PHE A 220 -15.42 9.92 6.61
N ILE A 221 -15.94 10.36 5.45
CA ILE A 221 -16.67 9.51 4.51
C ILE A 221 -15.95 9.47 3.16
N SER A 222 -15.45 8.29 2.78
CA SER A 222 -14.90 8.00 1.45
C SER A 222 -14.76 6.47 1.30
N ARG A 223 -13.86 5.99 0.44
CA ARG A 223 -13.47 4.58 0.31
C ARG A 223 -11.95 4.46 0.31
N LEU A 224 -11.33 4.35 -0.88
CA LEU A 224 -9.89 4.14 -1.01
C LEU A 224 -9.17 5.45 -0.74
N ASN A 225 -8.14 5.41 0.11
CA ASN A 225 -7.38 6.57 0.55
C ASN A 225 -8.21 7.68 1.23
N LEU A 226 -9.09 7.35 2.18
CA LEU A 226 -9.86 8.34 2.98
C LEU A 226 -9.00 9.52 3.46
N CYS A 227 -7.82 9.24 4.00
CA CYS A 227 -6.81 10.16 4.51
C CYS A 227 -7.37 11.27 5.42
N PRO A 228 -7.86 10.96 6.64
CA PRO A 228 -8.26 11.99 7.60
C PRO A 228 -7.02 12.57 8.29
N PHE A 229 -6.64 13.81 8.00
CA PHE A 229 -5.48 14.49 8.60
C PHE A 229 -4.16 13.71 8.48
N VAL A 230 -3.91 13.11 7.31
CA VAL A 230 -2.65 12.41 7.04
C VAL A 230 -1.51 13.41 6.96
N GLY A 231 -0.44 13.15 7.72
CA GLY A 231 0.73 14.03 7.85
C GLY A 231 0.79 14.78 9.18
N GLY A 232 -0.27 14.71 9.99
CA GLY A 232 -0.27 15.25 11.36
C GLY A 232 0.73 14.54 12.27
N LYS A 233 1.39 15.29 13.16
CA LYS A 233 2.42 14.76 14.06
C LYS A 233 1.80 14.05 15.28
N ARG A 234 1.00 14.76 16.06
CA ARG A 234 0.14 14.19 17.10
C ARG A 234 -1.31 14.53 16.76
N VAL A 235 -2.14 13.50 16.66
CA VAL A 235 -3.54 13.62 16.23
C VAL A 235 -4.44 12.86 17.19
N LEU A 236 -5.49 13.50 17.68
CA LEU A 236 -6.55 12.87 18.46
C LEU A 236 -7.85 12.82 17.64
N PHE A 237 -8.43 11.63 17.53
CA PHE A 237 -9.78 11.40 17.03
C PHE A 237 -10.65 10.90 18.19
N ASP A 238 -11.58 11.72 18.65
CA ASP A 238 -12.45 11.44 19.80
C ASP A 238 -13.91 11.33 19.33
N ARG A 239 -14.56 10.17 19.52
CA ARG A 239 -15.94 9.92 19.06
C ARG A 239 -16.12 10.18 17.56
N CYS A 240 -15.12 9.85 16.75
CA CYS A 240 -15.19 10.02 15.29
C CYS A 240 -15.77 8.78 14.60
N HIS A 241 -16.24 8.94 13.36
CA HIS A 241 -16.68 7.85 12.51
C HIS A 241 -15.91 7.84 11.19
N PHE A 242 -15.51 6.66 10.74
CA PHE A 242 -14.71 6.48 9.52
C PHE A 242 -15.33 5.41 8.61
N GLU A 243 -15.61 5.75 7.37
CA GLU A 243 -15.95 4.78 6.33
C GLU A 243 -14.79 4.67 5.32
N SER A 244 -14.20 3.48 5.18
CA SER A 244 -12.99 3.32 4.37
C SER A 244 -12.80 1.93 3.76
N THR A 245 -11.96 1.86 2.72
CA THR A 245 -11.34 0.62 2.23
C THR A 245 -9.85 0.59 2.61
N ASP A 246 -8.95 0.39 1.65
CA ASP A 246 -7.52 0.28 1.90
C ASP A 246 -6.84 1.66 1.98
N ASP A 247 -5.64 1.68 2.57
CA ASP A 247 -4.69 2.80 2.50
C ASP A 247 -5.27 4.15 2.99
N ALA A 248 -6.19 4.08 3.95
CA ALA A 248 -7.17 5.11 4.25
C ALA A 248 -6.90 5.95 5.50
N LEU A 249 -6.36 5.38 6.58
CA LEU A 249 -6.35 6.03 7.89
C LEU A 249 -5.03 6.76 8.22
N CYS A 250 -5.10 7.69 9.17
CA CYS A 250 -3.93 8.43 9.66
C CYS A 250 -3.07 7.58 10.58
N GLY A 251 -1.85 7.27 10.12
CA GLY A 251 -0.92 6.36 10.78
C GLY A 251 -0.19 6.90 12.02
N THR A 252 -0.59 8.06 12.56
CA THR A 252 -0.04 8.70 13.77
C THR A 252 -1.12 9.06 14.80
N GLY A 253 -2.36 8.60 14.59
CA GLY A 253 -3.52 8.99 15.40
C GLY A 253 -3.69 8.18 16.69
N VAL A 254 -4.21 8.85 17.72
CA VAL A 254 -4.90 8.22 18.84
C VAL A 254 -6.40 8.29 18.56
N TYR A 255 -7.01 7.13 18.34
CA TYR A 255 -8.44 6.98 18.08
C TYR A 255 -9.11 6.54 19.38
N LEU A 256 -9.97 7.38 19.93
CA LEU A 256 -10.67 7.19 21.19
C LEU A 256 -12.18 7.15 20.94
N ASN A 257 -12.87 6.14 21.48
CA ASN A 257 -14.32 6.02 21.41
C ASN A 257 -14.88 6.12 19.98
N SER A 258 -14.09 5.73 18.98
CA SER A 258 -14.38 5.96 17.56
C SER A 258 -14.96 4.72 16.90
N THR A 259 -15.70 4.93 15.82
CA THR A 259 -16.36 3.86 15.06
C THR A 259 -15.79 3.75 13.65
N PHE A 260 -15.70 2.54 13.12
CA PHE A 260 -15.09 2.26 11.82
C PHE A 260 -15.94 1.30 11.01
N ASP A 261 -16.11 1.60 9.73
CA ASP A 261 -16.67 0.72 8.72
C ASP A 261 -15.58 0.36 7.71
N PHE A 262 -15.08 -0.88 7.81
CA PHE A 262 -14.03 -1.43 6.96
C PHE A 262 -14.60 -2.26 5.83
N TYR A 263 -14.61 -1.68 4.64
CA TYR A 263 -15.01 -2.33 3.40
C TYR A 263 -13.84 -3.05 2.68
N SER A 264 -12.65 -3.03 3.26
CA SER A 264 -11.46 -3.77 2.80
C SER A 264 -10.50 -4.03 3.96
N SER A 265 -9.53 -4.92 3.75
CA SER A 265 -8.77 -5.54 4.84
C SER A 265 -7.53 -4.79 5.30
N LYS A 266 -7.14 -3.65 4.70
CA LYS A 266 -5.87 -2.94 5.05
C LYS A 266 -6.08 -1.43 5.17
N PRO A 267 -6.79 -0.95 6.21
CA PRO A 267 -7.16 0.46 6.36
C PRO A 267 -5.98 1.40 6.57
N PHE A 268 -4.81 0.90 7.00
CA PHE A 268 -3.58 1.69 7.04
C PHE A 268 -2.60 1.21 5.96
N TYR A 269 -2.11 2.13 5.12
CA TYR A 269 -0.97 1.79 4.25
C TYR A 269 0.27 1.52 5.12
N ILE A 270 0.56 2.43 6.04
CA ILE A 270 1.68 2.37 6.99
C ILE A 270 1.36 3.19 8.25
N THR A 271 1.83 2.77 9.41
CA THR A 271 1.90 3.65 10.60
C THR A 271 3.32 4.17 10.80
N ARG A 272 3.47 5.37 11.36
CA ARG A 272 4.76 6.08 11.43
C ARG A 272 5.14 6.40 12.87
N GLY A 273 6.45 6.40 13.14
CA GLY A 273 6.97 6.75 14.45
C GLY A 273 6.48 5.78 15.54
N THR A 274 6.00 6.32 16.66
CA THR A 274 5.35 5.57 17.75
C THR A 274 4.01 4.95 17.38
N GLY A 275 3.58 5.08 16.11
CA GLY A 275 2.49 4.31 15.55
C GLY A 275 1.11 4.89 15.81
N THR A 276 0.11 4.02 15.78
CA THR A 276 -1.31 4.35 15.95
C THR A 276 -1.90 3.63 17.15
N VAL A 277 -2.80 4.29 17.87
CA VAL A 277 -3.46 3.73 19.06
C VAL A 277 -4.97 3.75 18.86
N LEU A 278 -5.65 2.61 19.07
CA LEU A 278 -7.10 2.50 19.14
C LEU A 278 -7.50 2.18 20.58
N LEU A 279 -8.33 3.04 21.17
CA LEU A 279 -8.83 2.94 22.54
C LEU A 279 -10.36 2.95 22.52
N ASN A 280 -10.98 1.88 23.01
CA ASN A 280 -12.44 1.79 23.11
C ASN A 280 -13.19 2.03 21.79
N CYS A 281 -12.69 1.46 20.69
CA CYS A 281 -13.29 1.63 19.35
C CYS A 281 -14.23 0.50 18.95
N ASP A 282 -15.24 0.80 18.15
CA ASP A 282 -16.11 -0.22 17.53
C ASP A 282 -15.83 -0.31 16.03
N ILE A 283 -15.46 -1.50 15.58
CA ILE A 283 -14.98 -1.76 14.22
C ILE A 283 -15.94 -2.73 13.54
N HIS A 284 -16.75 -2.24 12.61
CA HIS A 284 -17.55 -3.03 11.71
C HIS A 284 -16.71 -3.41 10.49
N THR A 285 -16.46 -4.71 10.31
CA THR A 285 -15.71 -5.21 9.16
C THR A 285 -16.60 -6.01 8.24
N TYR A 286 -16.58 -5.63 6.97
CA TYR A 286 -17.28 -6.28 5.87
C TYR A 286 -16.33 -7.21 5.09
N CYS A 287 -15.15 -7.51 5.64
CA CYS A 287 -14.21 -8.45 5.06
C CYS A 287 -14.62 -9.90 5.35
N HIS A 288 -14.23 -10.82 4.46
CA HIS A 288 -14.39 -12.26 4.64
C HIS A 288 -13.01 -12.94 4.64
N GLY A 289 -12.86 -13.97 5.47
CA GLY A 289 -11.60 -14.69 5.67
C GLY A 289 -10.63 -13.92 6.58
N ASN A 290 -10.03 -12.84 6.07
CA ASN A 290 -8.97 -12.11 6.78
C ASN A 290 -9.21 -10.59 6.81
N GLN A 291 -9.05 -9.99 7.98
CA GLN A 291 -8.91 -8.55 8.22
C GLN A 291 -7.50 -8.27 8.75
N TYR A 292 -6.85 -7.24 8.21
CA TYR A 292 -5.56 -6.76 8.69
C TYR A 292 -5.64 -5.28 9.13
N PHE A 293 -4.58 -4.76 9.74
CA PHE A 293 -4.48 -3.32 10.03
C PHE A 293 -3.61 -2.61 8.99
N VAL A 294 -2.41 -3.13 8.72
CA VAL A 294 -1.40 -2.46 7.89
C VAL A 294 -1.03 -3.25 6.64
N LYS A 295 -0.71 -2.53 5.57
CA LYS A 295 -0.17 -3.09 4.31
C LYS A 295 1.36 -3.16 4.30
N ALA A 296 2.04 -2.06 4.61
CA ALA A 296 3.50 -1.98 4.60
C ALA A 296 4.10 -2.39 5.95
N GLY A 297 3.64 -1.78 7.05
CA GLY A 297 4.12 -2.04 8.40
C GLY A 297 3.91 -0.87 9.36
N GLY A 298 4.67 -0.89 10.46
CA GLY A 298 4.61 0.09 11.55
C GLY A 298 3.95 -0.47 12.81
N GLN A 299 4.08 0.26 13.92
CA GLN A 299 3.55 -0.14 15.23
C GLN A 299 2.08 0.26 15.39
N LEU A 300 1.30 -0.58 16.06
CA LEU A 300 -0.05 -0.30 16.52
C LEU A 300 -0.26 -0.80 17.96
N ALA A 301 -1.18 -0.14 18.66
CA ALA A 301 -1.76 -0.61 19.91
C ALA A 301 -3.29 -0.61 19.81
N VAL A 302 -3.94 -1.71 20.19
CA VAL A 302 -5.41 -1.83 20.18
C VAL A 302 -5.86 -2.31 21.54
N VAL A 303 -6.57 -1.43 22.26
CA VAL A 303 -6.91 -1.61 23.67
C VAL A 303 -8.40 -1.45 23.86
N ASP A 304 -8.97 -2.38 24.63
CA ASP A 304 -10.39 -2.48 24.89
C ASP A 304 -11.15 -2.29 23.57
N SER A 305 -10.81 -3.01 22.49
CA SER A 305 -11.37 -3.04 21.11
C SER A 305 -12.64 -3.88 20.87
N ARG A 306 -13.64 -3.52 20.06
CA ARG A 306 -14.67 -4.49 19.57
C ARG A 306 -14.74 -4.55 18.06
N PHE A 307 -14.70 -5.76 17.53
CA PHE A 307 -14.94 -6.08 16.14
C PHE A 307 -16.33 -6.69 15.97
N HIS A 308 -17.06 -6.21 14.96
CA HIS A 308 -18.36 -6.71 14.53
C HIS A 308 -18.20 -7.21 13.10
N ALA A 309 -18.35 -8.52 12.89
CA ALA A 309 -18.10 -9.17 11.61
C ALA A 309 -19.21 -10.16 11.28
N GLU A 310 -19.69 -10.16 10.04
CA GLU A 310 -20.64 -11.19 9.58
C GLU A 310 -19.96 -12.56 9.45
N ASP A 311 -18.68 -12.58 9.04
CA ASP A 311 -17.88 -13.80 9.00
C ASP A 311 -17.48 -14.23 10.41
N LYS A 312 -18.09 -15.34 10.87
CA LYS A 312 -17.84 -15.91 12.19
C LYS A 312 -16.43 -16.50 12.35
N ASN A 313 -15.73 -16.74 11.25
CA ASN A 313 -14.39 -17.32 11.22
C ASN A 313 -13.33 -16.28 10.81
N LEU A 314 -13.67 -14.99 10.84
CA LEU A 314 -12.75 -13.93 10.44
C LEU A 314 -11.47 -13.99 11.29
N TYR A 315 -10.33 -14.12 10.60
CA TYR A 315 -9.03 -13.89 11.19
C TYR A 315 -8.72 -12.39 11.23
N VAL A 316 -8.25 -11.90 12.38
CA VAL A 316 -7.76 -10.52 12.53
C VAL A 316 -6.26 -10.56 12.79
N GLY A 317 -5.47 -10.04 11.84
CA GLY A 317 -4.02 -9.95 11.93
C GLY A 317 -3.52 -8.51 11.90
N TRP A 318 -2.25 -8.30 12.20
CA TRP A 318 -1.63 -6.97 12.05
C TRP A 318 -1.34 -6.66 10.59
N LYS A 319 -0.77 -7.63 9.89
CA LYS A 319 -0.35 -7.60 8.49
C LYS A 319 -0.61 -8.98 7.88
N ASP A 320 -0.72 -9.05 6.55
CA ASP A 320 -0.86 -10.31 5.82
C ASP A 320 0.36 -11.22 5.93
N LEU A 321 1.55 -10.66 5.77
CA LEU A 321 2.84 -11.32 5.95
C LEU A 321 3.66 -10.49 6.93
N PRO A 322 3.43 -10.63 8.25
CA PRO A 322 4.14 -9.86 9.24
C PRO A 322 5.61 -10.34 9.28
N PRO A 323 6.60 -9.43 9.23
CA PRO A 323 7.98 -9.82 9.45
C PRO A 323 8.15 -10.28 10.91
N VAL A 324 9.04 -11.24 11.15
CA VAL A 324 9.33 -11.76 12.51
C VAL A 324 9.76 -10.69 13.52
N SER A 325 10.26 -9.56 13.03
CA SER A 325 10.66 -8.38 13.81
C SER A 325 9.49 -7.51 14.30
N MET A 326 8.29 -7.66 13.71
CA MET A 326 7.12 -6.83 14.06
C MET A 326 6.69 -7.08 15.51
N ARG A 327 6.37 -6.01 16.24
CA ARG A 327 5.78 -6.06 17.58
C ARG A 327 4.66 -5.02 17.66
N ASN A 328 3.45 -5.49 17.93
CA ASN A 328 2.25 -4.68 18.13
C ASN A 328 1.58 -5.07 19.44
N TYR A 329 0.77 -4.18 19.99
CA TYR A 329 0.29 -4.28 21.35
C TYR A 329 -1.22 -4.47 21.38
N GLN A 330 -1.69 -5.35 22.27
CA GLN A 330 -3.12 -5.56 22.45
C GLN A 330 -3.51 -5.63 23.93
N PHE A 331 -4.77 -5.34 24.23
CA PHE A 331 -5.39 -5.67 25.50
C PHE A 331 -6.92 -5.72 25.36
N ASP A 332 -7.56 -6.75 25.92
CA ASP A 332 -9.02 -6.90 26.08
C ASP A 332 -9.86 -6.56 24.83
N ASN A 333 -9.42 -7.08 23.68
CA ASN A 333 -10.14 -6.94 22.43
C ASN A 333 -11.15 -8.07 22.25
N ALA A 334 -12.26 -7.79 21.58
CA ALA A 334 -13.28 -8.78 21.28
C ALA A 334 -13.69 -8.78 19.81
N ILE A 335 -14.12 -9.92 19.30
CA ILE A 335 -14.82 -10.08 18.03
C ILE A 335 -16.16 -10.78 18.27
N ASN A 336 -17.27 -10.15 17.86
CA ASN A 336 -18.63 -10.66 18.04
C ASN A 336 -18.91 -11.15 19.48
N GLY A 337 -18.43 -10.39 20.48
CA GLY A 337 -18.59 -10.70 21.91
C GLY A 337 -17.65 -11.78 22.48
N ARG A 338 -16.69 -12.28 21.71
CA ARG A 338 -15.66 -13.23 22.17
C ARG A 338 -14.30 -12.57 22.24
N LEU A 339 -13.46 -12.96 23.20
CA LEU A 339 -12.08 -12.46 23.30
C LEU A 339 -11.32 -12.72 21.99
N LEU A 340 -10.63 -11.70 21.50
CA LEU A 340 -9.85 -11.70 20.27
C LEU A 340 -8.37 -11.57 20.61
N PHE A 341 -7.58 -12.53 20.14
CA PHE A 341 -6.13 -12.41 20.04
C PHE A 341 -5.76 -12.02 18.61
N ILE A 342 -5.30 -10.80 18.40
CA ILE A 342 -4.91 -10.28 17.09
C ILE A 342 -3.61 -10.96 16.68
N GLY A 343 -3.52 -11.43 15.45
CA GLY A 343 -2.30 -12.08 14.93
C GLY A 343 -2.09 -13.49 15.46
N ALA A 344 -3.16 -14.24 15.76
CA ALA A 344 -3.06 -15.58 16.35
C ALA A 344 -2.19 -16.58 15.55
N ASN A 345 -2.10 -16.43 14.22
CA ASN A 345 -1.24 -17.27 13.38
C ASN A 345 0.25 -16.92 13.51
N ASP A 346 0.57 -15.70 13.95
CA ASP A 346 1.92 -15.15 14.08
C ASP A 346 2.08 -14.52 15.48
N ALA A 347 1.76 -15.28 16.52
CA ALA A 347 1.59 -14.75 17.88
C ALA A 347 2.81 -14.00 18.44
N ALA A 348 4.03 -14.30 17.94
CA ALA A 348 5.25 -13.58 18.29
C ALA A 348 5.23 -12.09 17.88
N ASN A 349 4.34 -11.69 16.97
CA ASN A 349 4.16 -10.29 16.59
C ASN A 349 3.22 -9.51 17.51
N THR A 350 2.58 -10.20 18.46
CA THR A 350 1.60 -9.63 19.39
C THR A 350 2.12 -9.66 20.81
N VAL A 351 2.31 -8.48 21.38
CA VAL A 351 2.53 -8.28 22.81
C VAL A 351 1.17 -8.10 23.48
N ASP A 352 0.69 -9.14 24.14
CA ASP A 352 -0.46 -9.00 25.05
C ASP A 352 0.00 -8.24 26.30
N MET A 353 -0.67 -7.13 26.58
CA MET A 353 -0.35 -6.25 27.71
C MET A 353 -1.04 -6.70 29.00
N MET A 354 -1.78 -7.81 29.01
CA MET A 354 -2.33 -8.39 30.22
C MET A 354 -1.25 -8.55 31.30
N GLU A 355 -1.51 -7.98 32.48
CA GLU A 355 -0.60 -7.97 33.64
C GLU A 355 0.77 -7.30 33.41
N LYS A 356 0.98 -6.63 32.26
CA LYS A 356 2.23 -5.90 31.98
C LYS A 356 2.08 -4.41 32.35
N PRO A 357 3.08 -3.79 33.02
CA PRO A 357 3.02 -2.36 33.38
C PRO A 357 2.84 -1.41 32.19
N ILE A 358 3.22 -1.81 30.98
CA ILE A 358 3.02 -1.00 29.77
C ILE A 358 1.54 -0.67 29.50
N LEU A 359 0.59 -1.46 30.03
CA LEU A 359 -0.84 -1.18 29.88
C LEU A 359 -1.24 0.20 30.40
N ASP A 360 -0.58 0.66 31.46
CA ASP A 360 -0.80 1.95 32.11
C ASP A 360 -0.51 3.15 31.19
N ALA A 361 0.29 2.95 30.14
CA ALA A 361 0.53 3.96 29.11
C ALA A 361 -0.74 4.29 28.29
N TYR A 362 -1.70 3.35 28.27
CA TYR A 362 -2.91 3.40 27.44
C TYR A 362 -4.20 3.51 28.26
N ARG A 363 -4.28 2.82 29.41
CA ARG A 363 -5.47 2.82 30.28
C ARG A 363 -5.09 2.66 31.75
N ILE A 364 -5.78 3.39 32.62
CA ILE A 364 -5.64 3.33 34.07
C ILE A 364 -6.92 2.74 34.64
N ARG A 365 -6.79 1.70 35.47
CA ARG A 365 -7.93 1.14 36.19
C ARG A 365 -8.19 1.98 37.44
N LEU A 366 -9.41 2.50 37.55
CA LEU A 366 -9.90 3.23 38.72
C LEU A 366 -11.02 2.43 39.39
N ASP A 367 -11.35 2.76 40.63
CA ASP A 367 -12.42 2.08 41.38
C ASP A 367 -13.79 2.20 40.69
N ASN A 368 -14.01 3.28 39.94
CA ASN A 368 -15.26 3.62 39.25
C ASN A 368 -15.23 3.36 37.73
N GLY A 369 -14.19 2.71 37.20
CA GLY A 369 -14.11 2.39 35.77
C GLY A 369 -12.70 2.48 35.21
N VAL A 370 -12.60 2.81 33.92
CA VAL A 370 -11.34 2.92 33.19
C VAL A 370 -11.16 4.37 32.74
N LEU A 371 -9.97 4.93 33.01
CA LEU A 371 -9.52 6.19 32.44
C LEU A 371 -8.53 5.91 31.32
N TYR A 372 -8.89 6.23 30.07
CA TYR A 372 -7.98 6.13 28.94
C TYR A 372 -6.90 7.22 29.03
N ASN A 373 -5.63 6.82 29.08
CA ASN A 373 -4.52 7.69 29.43
C ASN A 373 -4.03 8.53 28.23
N THR A 374 -4.94 9.28 27.61
CA THR A 374 -4.60 10.16 26.48
C THR A 374 -3.62 11.25 26.88
N TYR A 375 -3.53 11.62 28.16
CA TYR A 375 -2.53 12.56 28.64
C TYR A 375 -1.11 11.98 28.50
N ASN A 376 -0.84 10.75 28.94
CA ASN A 376 0.46 10.13 28.69
C ASN A 376 0.81 10.04 27.20
N LEU A 377 -0.18 9.67 26.38
CA LEU A 377 0.01 9.54 24.93
C LEU A 377 0.28 10.89 24.25
N LEU A 378 -0.38 11.97 24.64
CA LEU A 378 -0.36 13.21 23.85
C LEU A 378 0.51 14.32 24.45
N LYS A 379 0.84 14.27 25.76
CA LYS A 379 1.54 15.37 26.46
C LYS A 379 2.93 15.72 25.92
N ALA A 380 3.61 14.75 25.29
CA ALA A 380 5.00 14.89 24.83
C ALA A 380 5.89 15.65 25.84
N ASN A 381 6.54 16.73 25.41
CA ASN A 381 7.33 17.64 26.25
C ASN A 381 6.64 18.98 26.53
N ASP A 382 5.43 19.21 25.98
CA ASP A 382 4.74 20.49 26.00
C ASP A 382 3.40 20.45 26.75
N ASP A 383 3.16 19.37 27.50
CA ASP A 383 1.98 19.19 28.35
C ASP A 383 0.63 19.26 27.61
N TRP A 384 0.62 18.97 26.31
CA TRP A 384 -0.60 19.00 25.51
C TRP A 384 -1.65 17.99 26.01
N ASP A 385 -2.80 18.50 26.44
CA ASP A 385 -3.90 17.72 27.02
C ASP A 385 -5.25 18.09 26.36
N PRO A 386 -5.51 17.62 25.14
CA PRO A 386 -6.73 17.98 24.40
C PRO A 386 -8.03 17.40 25.00
N MET A 387 -7.92 16.45 25.94
CA MET A 387 -9.06 15.87 26.66
C MET A 387 -9.27 16.49 28.04
N GLY A 388 -8.32 17.29 28.54
CA GLY A 388 -8.40 17.92 29.86
C GLY A 388 -8.37 16.90 31.01
N ILE A 389 -7.65 15.78 30.85
CA ILE A 389 -7.64 14.70 31.84
C ILE A 389 -6.43 14.69 32.79
N LYS A 390 -5.48 15.62 32.64
CA LYS A 390 -4.25 15.70 33.43
C LYS A 390 -4.49 15.59 34.94
N SER A 391 -5.46 16.34 35.47
CA SER A 391 -5.77 16.33 36.91
C SER A 391 -6.23 14.96 37.41
N TYR A 392 -7.05 14.26 36.64
CA TYR A 392 -7.52 12.91 37.00
C TYR A 392 -6.40 11.88 36.97
N VAL A 393 -5.47 12.00 36.01
CA VAL A 393 -4.28 11.14 35.97
C VAL A 393 -3.40 11.39 37.21
N GLN A 394 -3.14 12.65 37.55
CA GLN A 394 -2.33 13.01 38.73
C GLN A 394 -3.00 12.57 40.05
N GLU A 395 -4.32 12.68 40.14
CA GLU A 395 -5.07 12.17 41.29
C GLU A 395 -4.93 10.64 41.40
N ALA A 396 -5.05 9.91 40.29
CA ALA A 396 -4.83 8.47 40.25
C ALA A 396 -3.39 8.10 40.66
N GLU A 397 -2.38 8.87 40.22
CA GLU A 397 -0.98 8.64 40.62
C GLU A 397 -0.79 8.75 42.13
N LEU A 398 -1.42 9.75 42.76
CA LEU A 398 -1.36 9.95 44.20
C LEU A 398 -2.08 8.84 44.98
N MET A 399 -3.28 8.45 44.53
CA MET A 399 -4.09 7.42 45.20
C MET A 399 -3.49 6.03 45.09
N GLN A 400 -2.90 5.68 43.93
CA GLN A 400 -2.40 4.33 43.65
C GLN A 400 -0.89 4.20 43.84
N HIS A 401 -0.19 5.28 44.25
CA HIS A 401 1.26 5.32 44.42
C HIS A 401 2.04 4.81 43.20
N THR A 402 1.50 5.06 42.00
CA THR A 402 2.02 4.58 40.72
C THR A 402 2.14 5.76 39.77
N ARG A 403 3.21 5.83 38.97
CA ARG A 403 3.36 6.90 37.98
C ARG A 403 2.67 6.48 36.68
N TYR A 404 1.73 7.29 36.20
CA TYR A 404 0.97 7.10 34.97
C TYR A 404 1.38 8.07 33.86
N THR A 405 2.37 8.91 34.14
CA THR A 405 2.94 9.86 33.19
C THR A 405 4.33 9.43 32.73
N ASP A 406 4.67 9.82 31.51
CA ASP A 406 5.99 9.60 30.91
C ASP A 406 6.34 8.12 30.68
N ILE A 407 5.32 7.27 30.50
CA ILE A 407 5.49 5.86 30.20
C ILE A 407 5.81 5.71 28.70
N PRO A 408 6.98 5.13 28.33
CA PRO A 408 7.32 4.84 26.94
C PRO A 408 6.32 3.88 26.29
N THR A 409 6.11 3.99 24.98
CA THR A 409 5.14 3.18 24.22
C THR A 409 5.78 2.39 23.08
N GLN A 410 7.07 2.61 22.78
CA GLN A 410 7.76 1.95 21.69
C GLN A 410 9.21 1.65 22.05
N LEU A 411 9.61 0.40 21.81
CA LEU A 411 11.00 -0.03 21.75
C LEU A 411 11.30 -0.38 20.29
N LEU A 412 12.41 0.13 19.76
CA LEU A 412 12.96 -0.28 18.47
C LEU A 412 14.33 -0.91 18.70
N MET A 413 14.67 -1.88 17.85
CA MET A 413 15.99 -2.48 17.81
C MET A 413 16.51 -2.45 16.38
N ARG A 414 17.80 -2.10 16.25
CA ARG A 414 18.52 -2.06 14.98
C ARG A 414 19.77 -2.89 15.10
N SER A 415 20.09 -3.61 14.03
CA SER A 415 21.40 -4.19 13.83
C SER A 415 22.18 -3.36 12.82
N ASP A 416 23.49 -3.31 12.95
CA ASP A 416 24.40 -2.76 11.95
C ASP A 416 24.61 -3.71 10.75
N ARG A 417 24.16 -4.97 10.87
CA ARG A 417 24.28 -6.01 9.84
C ARG A 417 23.08 -6.94 9.85
N ASP A 418 22.65 -7.38 8.68
CA ASP A 418 21.61 -8.43 8.57
C ASP A 418 22.23 -9.84 8.41
N THR A 419 23.55 -9.92 8.18
CA THR A 419 24.27 -11.18 7.98
C THR A 419 25.65 -11.12 8.66
N ILE A 420 26.01 -12.20 9.36
CA ILE A 420 27.29 -12.37 10.06
C ILE A 420 27.90 -13.74 9.78
N GLU A 421 29.23 -13.82 9.77
CA GLU A 421 30.00 -15.01 9.42
C GLU A 421 30.87 -15.50 10.58
N THR A 422 30.71 -16.79 10.92
CA THR A 422 31.44 -17.45 12.01
C THR A 422 32.96 -17.33 11.83
N GLY A 423 33.63 -16.77 12.84
CA GLY A 423 35.08 -16.59 12.87
C GLY A 423 35.62 -15.36 12.12
N LYS A 424 34.75 -14.55 11.49
CA LYS A 424 35.17 -13.39 10.68
C LYS A 424 34.63 -12.07 11.21
N ASP A 425 33.35 -12.02 11.54
CA ASP A 425 32.71 -10.79 11.99
C ASP A 425 31.64 -11.02 13.06
N LYS A 426 30.91 -9.95 13.40
CA LYS A 426 29.91 -9.86 14.47
C LYS A 426 28.92 -8.75 14.14
N ALA A 427 27.76 -8.76 14.80
CA ALA A 427 26.78 -7.69 14.71
C ALA A 427 26.68 -6.94 16.04
N GLU A 428 26.44 -5.63 15.96
CA GLU A 428 26.14 -4.78 17.11
C GLU A 428 24.67 -4.38 17.07
N LEU A 429 23.96 -4.62 18.18
CA LEU A 429 22.57 -4.25 18.36
C LEU A 429 22.47 -2.99 19.20
N SER A 430 21.69 -2.04 18.70
CA SER A 430 21.29 -0.82 19.39
C SER A 430 19.79 -0.77 19.55
N VAL A 431 19.33 -0.14 20.63
CA VAL A 431 17.91 0.03 20.90
C VAL A 431 17.57 1.51 21.08
N GLU A 432 16.35 1.86 20.68
CA GLU A 432 15.80 3.20 20.82
C GLU A 432 14.44 3.08 21.53
N LEU A 433 14.21 3.88 22.57
CA LEU A 433 12.99 3.86 23.37
C LEU A 433 12.27 5.21 23.25
N PHE A 434 10.96 5.20 23.06
CA PHE A 434 10.18 6.42 22.83
C PHE A 434 8.89 6.47 23.65
N ARG A 435 8.56 7.65 24.19
CA ARG A 435 7.17 8.01 24.52
C ARG A 435 6.42 8.38 23.25
N PHE A 436 5.10 8.26 23.29
CA PHE A 436 4.26 8.58 22.14
C PHE A 436 4.50 10.01 21.64
N GLY A 437 4.41 10.22 20.33
CA GLY A 437 4.81 11.47 19.69
C GLY A 437 6.31 11.55 19.39
N ASN A 438 7.00 10.39 19.35
CA ASN A 438 8.42 10.26 19.01
C ASN A 438 9.37 10.98 19.97
N VAL A 439 9.04 11.02 21.27
CA VAL A 439 9.92 11.63 22.26
C VAL A 439 10.92 10.59 22.78
N PRO A 440 12.23 10.73 22.51
CA PRO A 440 13.22 9.74 22.92
C PRO A 440 13.37 9.69 24.44
N VAL A 441 13.61 8.48 24.95
CA VAL A 441 13.86 8.17 26.35
C VAL A 441 15.09 7.27 26.45
N THR A 442 15.92 7.48 27.46
CA THR A 442 17.02 6.56 27.76
C THR A 442 16.45 5.32 28.46
N PRO A 443 16.65 4.10 27.94
CA PRO A 443 16.19 2.89 28.61
C PRO A 443 17.00 2.63 29.89
N ASP A 444 16.31 2.29 30.98
CA ASP A 444 16.96 1.96 32.26
C ASP A 444 17.61 0.56 32.24
N SER A 445 16.93 -0.40 31.61
CA SER A 445 17.43 -1.77 31.44
C SER A 445 16.78 -2.44 30.24
N ILE A 446 17.55 -3.32 29.57
CA ILE A 446 17.10 -4.08 28.41
C ILE A 446 17.52 -5.54 28.60
N LEU A 447 16.57 -6.43 28.39
CA LEU A 447 16.81 -7.87 28.36
C LEU A 447 16.89 -8.33 26.91
N PHE A 448 18.07 -8.80 26.48
CA PHE A 448 18.28 -9.47 25.20
C PHE A 448 18.18 -10.99 25.36
N THR A 449 17.41 -11.63 24.49
CA THR A 449 17.18 -13.07 24.41
C THR A 449 17.21 -13.55 22.96
N ILE A 450 17.43 -14.85 22.76
CA ILE A 450 17.35 -15.50 21.44
C ILE A 450 16.03 -16.28 21.39
N TRP A 451 15.33 -16.21 20.26
CA TRP A 451 14.10 -16.96 20.02
C TRP A 451 14.24 -17.88 18.79
N PRO A 452 13.84 -19.16 18.89
CA PRO A 452 13.45 -19.87 20.12
C PRO A 452 14.65 -20.06 21.07
N GLU A 453 14.38 -20.28 22.36
CA GLU A 453 15.44 -20.52 23.36
C GLU A 453 16.28 -21.75 23.00
N GLY A 454 17.59 -21.68 23.22
CA GLY A 454 18.51 -22.81 23.02
C GLY A 454 19.21 -22.88 21.66
N ASP A 455 19.15 -21.82 20.85
CA ASP A 455 19.93 -21.73 19.60
C ASP A 455 21.45 -21.87 19.86
N PRO A 456 22.14 -22.81 19.19
CA PRO A 456 23.57 -23.03 19.38
C PRO A 456 24.45 -22.15 18.47
N CYS A 457 23.88 -21.34 17.58
CA CYS A 457 24.59 -20.70 16.49
C CYS A 457 25.07 -19.29 16.83
N THR A 458 24.68 -18.72 17.97
CA THR A 458 25.12 -17.38 18.38
C THR A 458 25.36 -17.26 19.88
N ARG A 459 26.23 -16.32 20.25
CA ARG A 459 26.44 -15.91 21.64
C ARG A 459 26.22 -14.41 21.79
N LEU A 460 25.40 -14.04 22.76
CA LEU A 460 25.12 -12.65 23.10
C LEU A 460 26.08 -12.14 24.17
N ILE A 461 26.75 -11.01 23.91
CA ILE A 461 27.52 -10.27 24.91
C ILE A 461 26.85 -8.92 25.14
N ARG A 462 26.35 -8.72 26.35
CA ARG A 462 25.77 -7.44 26.77
C ARG A 462 26.89 -6.43 27.04
N THR A 463 26.73 -5.22 26.51
CA THR A 463 27.69 -4.12 26.62
C THR A 463 26.99 -2.87 27.12
N ASN A 464 27.76 -1.82 27.47
CA ASN A 464 27.24 -0.52 27.91
C ASN A 464 26.16 -0.60 29.02
N GLY A 465 26.46 -1.30 30.12
CA GLY A 465 25.53 -1.45 31.24
C GLY A 465 24.29 -2.31 30.94
N GLY A 466 24.25 -3.02 29.81
CA GLY A 466 23.15 -3.90 29.41
C GLY A 466 22.20 -3.30 28.37
N ILE A 467 22.47 -2.10 27.86
CA ILE A 467 21.60 -1.41 26.88
C ILE A 467 21.93 -1.82 25.45
N THR A 468 23.18 -2.22 25.17
CA THR A 468 23.61 -2.70 23.85
C THR A 468 23.98 -4.18 23.91
N CYS A 469 23.93 -4.85 22.76
CA CYS A 469 24.26 -6.27 22.67
C CYS A 469 25.12 -6.56 21.43
N THR A 470 26.28 -7.17 21.65
CA THR A 470 27.10 -7.74 20.57
C THR A 470 26.68 -9.18 20.32
N VAL A 471 26.40 -9.52 19.06
CA VAL A 471 26.05 -10.87 18.60
C VAL A 471 27.28 -11.47 17.96
N ILE A 472 27.78 -12.56 18.54
CA ILE A 472 28.93 -13.30 18.00
C ILE A 472 28.41 -14.56 17.30
N PRO A 473 28.73 -14.75 16.01
CA PRO A 473 28.37 -15.97 15.29
C PRO A 473 29.21 -17.15 15.76
N ASP A 474 28.54 -18.28 15.99
CA ASP A 474 29.10 -19.58 16.39
C ASP A 474 28.38 -20.72 15.64
N ASN A 475 28.06 -20.50 14.36
CA ASN A 475 27.37 -21.48 13.55
C ASN A 475 28.35 -22.59 13.10
N GLN A 476 28.26 -23.74 13.78
CA GLN A 476 29.06 -24.94 13.52
C GLN A 476 28.44 -25.88 12.45
N SER A 477 27.31 -25.51 11.86
CA SER A 477 26.68 -26.29 10.79
C SER A 477 27.31 -25.99 9.42
N GLN A 478 26.85 -26.65 8.36
CA GLN A 478 27.29 -26.38 6.98
C GLN A 478 26.34 -25.45 6.21
N GLU A 479 25.32 -24.90 6.89
CA GLU A 479 24.27 -24.10 6.28
C GLU A 479 24.07 -22.80 7.05
N ALA A 480 23.59 -21.76 6.36
CA ALA A 480 23.22 -20.51 7.01
C ALA A 480 21.99 -20.72 7.91
N GLN A 481 22.02 -20.17 9.13
CA GLN A 481 20.92 -20.27 10.08
C GLN A 481 20.29 -18.91 10.32
N LYS A 482 18.96 -18.86 10.43
CA LYS A 482 18.25 -17.63 10.82
C LYS A 482 18.10 -17.60 12.34
N VAL A 483 18.53 -16.52 12.95
CA VAL A 483 18.42 -16.31 14.40
C VAL A 483 17.63 -15.05 14.68
N ILE A 484 16.64 -15.14 15.57
CA ILE A 484 15.83 -14.00 16.00
C ILE A 484 16.29 -13.56 17.38
N ILE A 485 16.64 -12.29 17.50
CA ILE A 485 17.02 -11.68 18.78
C ILE A 485 15.89 -10.77 19.21
N VAL A 486 15.49 -10.89 20.47
CA VAL A 486 14.41 -10.10 21.08
C VAL A 486 14.99 -9.26 22.21
N ALA A 487 14.69 -7.96 22.18
CA ALA A 487 14.95 -7.02 23.26
C ALA A 487 13.64 -6.70 23.99
N SER A 488 13.67 -6.68 25.32
CA SER A 488 12.50 -6.34 26.15
C SER A 488 12.83 -5.40 27.30
N THR A 489 11.86 -4.58 27.71
CA THR A 489 11.93 -3.72 28.91
C THR A 489 11.19 -4.37 30.08
N PRO A 490 11.47 -3.98 31.35
CA PRO A 490 10.69 -4.41 32.50
C PRO A 490 9.20 -4.03 32.43
N SER A 491 8.85 -2.96 31.71
CA SER A 491 7.45 -2.57 31.49
C SER A 491 6.71 -3.51 30.53
N GLY A 492 7.44 -4.30 29.74
CA GLY A 492 6.86 -5.23 28.77
C GLY A 492 6.85 -4.75 27.32
N LEU A 493 7.61 -3.70 26.98
CA LEU A 493 7.86 -3.36 25.58
C LEU A 493 8.82 -4.37 24.96
N GLU A 494 8.62 -4.70 23.69
CA GLU A 494 9.43 -5.65 22.95
C GLU A 494 9.83 -5.11 21.57
N ALA A 495 11.02 -5.51 21.11
CA ALA A 495 11.52 -5.31 19.76
C ALA A 495 12.29 -6.56 19.30
N ALA A 496 12.36 -6.81 18.00
CA ALA A 496 13.10 -7.96 17.48
C ALA A 496 13.83 -7.66 16.17
N VAL A 497 14.89 -8.41 15.91
CA VAL A 497 15.63 -8.42 14.65
C VAL A 497 15.90 -9.87 14.23
N GLU A 498 15.92 -10.13 12.92
CA GLU A 498 16.36 -11.40 12.33
C GLU A 498 17.77 -11.21 11.77
N LEU A 499 18.69 -12.13 12.09
CA LEU A 499 20.03 -12.20 11.53
C LEU A 499 20.22 -13.50 10.78
N LEU A 500 20.88 -13.44 9.62
CA LEU A 500 21.40 -14.61 8.93
C LEU A 500 22.82 -14.91 9.41
N VAL A 501 23.04 -16.07 10.01
CA VAL A 501 24.31 -16.49 10.60
C VAL A 501 24.94 -17.54 9.70
N LEU A 502 25.98 -17.15 8.98
CA LEU A 502 26.73 -18.02 8.08
C LEU A 502 27.73 -18.89 8.86
N PRO A 503 27.98 -20.13 8.40
CA PRO A 503 29.15 -20.89 8.84
C PRO A 503 30.43 -20.18 8.36
N SER A 504 31.59 -20.66 8.80
CA SER A 504 32.87 -20.14 8.30
C SER A 504 33.00 -20.45 6.79
N ILE A 505 33.01 -19.41 5.95
CA ILE A 505 33.02 -19.59 4.49
C ILE A 505 34.41 -20.06 4.05
N GLN A 506 34.44 -21.14 3.30
CA GLN A 506 35.65 -21.74 2.77
C GLN A 506 35.94 -21.21 1.35
N PRO A 507 37.21 -21.30 0.89
CA PRO A 507 37.54 -21.04 -0.51
C PRO A 507 36.73 -21.92 -1.46
N ALA A 508 36.44 -21.41 -2.66
CA ALA A 508 35.81 -22.22 -3.70
C ALA A 508 36.65 -23.47 -4.02
N PRO A 509 36.01 -24.64 -4.26
CA PRO A 509 36.75 -25.86 -4.50
C PRO A 509 37.46 -25.80 -5.86
N GLY A 510 38.65 -26.40 -5.94
CA GLY A 510 39.31 -26.62 -7.22
C GLY A 510 38.62 -27.71 -8.06
N PHE A 511 39.16 -28.00 -9.23
CA PHE A 511 38.71 -29.12 -10.06
C PHE A 511 39.75 -30.25 -10.00
N ARG A 512 39.35 -31.44 -9.50
CA ARG A 512 40.11 -32.69 -9.70
C ARG A 512 40.07 -33.12 -11.16
N LYS A 513 38.92 -32.91 -11.81
CA LYS A 513 38.74 -33.07 -13.25
C LYS A 513 38.10 -31.80 -13.81
N THR A 514 38.79 -31.16 -14.76
CA THR A 514 38.30 -29.95 -15.45
C THR A 514 37.02 -30.24 -16.23
N PRO A 515 36.12 -29.25 -16.39
CA PRO A 515 34.90 -29.38 -17.17
C PRO A 515 35.12 -29.86 -18.60
N GLU A 516 34.33 -30.86 -19.01
CA GLU A 516 34.28 -31.42 -20.36
C GLU A 516 32.82 -31.54 -20.82
N ILE A 517 32.49 -31.08 -22.03
CA ILE A 517 31.16 -31.25 -22.61
C ILE A 517 31.11 -32.55 -23.43
N THR A 518 30.08 -33.34 -23.20
CA THR A 518 29.79 -34.57 -23.94
C THR A 518 28.39 -34.55 -24.52
N LEU A 519 28.25 -35.06 -25.75
CA LEU A 519 26.94 -35.29 -26.37
C LEU A 519 26.42 -36.67 -25.95
N ASN A 520 25.27 -36.70 -25.27
CA ASN A 520 24.70 -37.96 -24.78
C ASN A 520 23.77 -38.56 -25.85
N GLY A 521 24.35 -39.18 -26.88
CA GLY A 521 23.56 -39.67 -28.02
C GLY A 521 23.01 -38.52 -28.86
N LYS A 522 21.68 -38.32 -28.87
CA LYS A 522 21.01 -37.19 -29.54
C LYS A 522 20.12 -36.46 -28.53
N GLY A 523 20.01 -35.14 -28.67
CA GLY A 523 19.06 -34.30 -27.95
C GLY A 523 19.62 -33.56 -26.74
N THR A 524 20.71 -34.00 -26.11
CA THR A 524 21.25 -33.35 -24.91
C THR A 524 22.78 -33.32 -24.85
N LEU A 525 23.31 -32.23 -24.31
CA LEU A 525 24.71 -32.08 -23.90
C LEU A 525 24.82 -32.17 -22.39
N SER A 526 25.90 -32.76 -21.88
CA SER A 526 26.26 -32.72 -20.47
C SER A 526 27.65 -32.16 -20.25
N VAL A 527 27.79 -31.29 -19.26
CA VAL A 527 29.09 -30.90 -18.73
C VAL A 527 29.45 -31.81 -17.56
N LYS A 528 30.63 -32.42 -17.62
CA LYS A 528 31.15 -33.34 -16.60
C LYS A 528 32.43 -32.75 -16.02
N TYR A 529 32.50 -32.70 -14.70
CA TYR A 529 33.70 -32.33 -13.95
C TYR A 529 33.69 -33.05 -12.60
N GLN A 530 34.79 -32.91 -11.86
CA GLN A 530 34.87 -33.38 -10.48
C GLN A 530 35.53 -32.28 -9.65
N LEU A 531 34.85 -31.83 -8.60
CA LEU A 531 35.39 -30.85 -7.66
C LEU A 531 36.41 -31.49 -6.72
N ASP A 532 37.34 -30.70 -6.22
CA ASP A 532 38.27 -31.08 -5.16
C ASP A 532 37.67 -30.84 -3.77
N THR A 533 36.53 -31.47 -3.54
CA THR A 533 35.81 -31.48 -2.26
C THR A 533 34.87 -32.68 -2.25
N ASP A 534 34.54 -33.17 -1.05
CA ASP A 534 33.51 -34.19 -0.85
C ASP A 534 32.15 -33.56 -0.47
N LEU A 535 32.07 -32.22 -0.42
CA LEU A 535 30.84 -31.46 -0.16
C LEU A 535 29.92 -31.43 -1.40
N ASP A 536 28.65 -31.15 -1.17
CA ASP A 536 27.64 -31.05 -2.23
C ASP A 536 27.98 -29.97 -3.24
N ASP A 537 27.95 -30.36 -4.52
CA ASP A 537 28.20 -29.46 -5.64
C ASP A 537 27.02 -28.50 -5.84
N GLN A 538 27.33 -27.22 -5.69
CA GLN A 538 26.41 -26.10 -5.92
C GLN A 538 26.96 -25.12 -6.97
N SER A 539 27.85 -25.60 -7.85
CA SER A 539 28.47 -24.83 -8.93
C SER A 539 27.44 -24.12 -9.81
N LEU A 540 27.79 -22.92 -10.25
CA LEU A 540 26.97 -22.16 -11.18
C LEU A 540 27.41 -22.51 -12.60
N ILE A 541 26.49 -23.13 -13.34
CA ILE A 541 26.68 -23.51 -14.74
C ILE A 541 25.81 -22.60 -15.62
N THR A 542 26.45 -21.91 -16.56
CA THR A 542 25.79 -21.14 -17.62
C THR A 542 26.12 -21.75 -18.98
N TRP A 543 25.08 -22.04 -19.76
CA TRP A 543 25.16 -22.56 -21.13
C TRP A 543 24.93 -21.43 -22.13
N TYR A 544 25.78 -21.37 -23.15
CA TYR A 544 25.74 -20.35 -24.19
C TYR A 544 25.66 -20.98 -25.58
N ARG A 545 25.02 -20.25 -26.50
CA ARG A 545 25.21 -20.42 -27.95
C ARG A 545 26.30 -19.49 -28.43
N CYS A 546 27.22 -20.01 -29.24
CA CYS A 546 28.33 -19.28 -29.82
C CYS A 546 28.31 -19.39 -31.34
N ILE A 547 28.60 -18.28 -32.03
CA ILE A 547 28.64 -18.24 -33.51
C ILE A 547 29.92 -18.92 -34.03
N ASP A 548 31.02 -18.79 -33.30
CA ASP A 548 32.34 -19.28 -33.70
C ASP A 548 32.90 -20.36 -32.78
N LYS A 549 33.98 -21.00 -33.25
CA LYS A 549 34.72 -22.04 -32.54
C LYS A 549 35.59 -21.52 -31.38
N MET A 550 35.61 -20.21 -31.16
CA MET A 550 36.40 -19.54 -30.12
C MET A 550 35.52 -19.10 -28.94
N GLY A 551 34.19 -19.09 -29.11
CA GLY A 551 33.23 -18.71 -28.07
C GLY A 551 33.13 -17.20 -27.84
N THR A 552 33.47 -16.35 -28.81
CA THR A 552 33.65 -14.90 -28.58
C THR A 552 32.39 -14.04 -28.69
N GLU A 553 31.41 -14.47 -29.48
CA GLU A 553 30.08 -13.85 -29.59
C GLU A 553 29.03 -14.83 -29.08
N ASP A 554 28.79 -14.81 -27.79
CA ASP A 554 27.94 -15.76 -27.09
C ASP A 554 26.66 -15.15 -26.54
N VAL A 555 25.62 -15.97 -26.42
CA VAL A 555 24.33 -15.59 -25.83
C VAL A 555 23.98 -16.65 -24.77
N PRO A 556 23.78 -16.25 -23.50
CA PRO A 556 23.42 -17.19 -22.45
C PRO A 556 22.00 -17.71 -22.72
N MET A 557 21.86 -19.03 -22.76
CA MET A 557 20.60 -19.72 -23.06
C MET A 557 19.98 -20.32 -21.80
N ALA A 558 20.80 -20.94 -20.95
CA ALA A 558 20.32 -21.60 -19.75
C ALA A 558 21.31 -21.45 -18.58
N ILE A 559 20.79 -21.30 -17.36
CA ILE A 559 21.58 -21.04 -16.16
C ILE A 559 21.13 -21.91 -14.98
N SER A 560 22.07 -22.15 -14.08
CA SER A 560 21.82 -22.77 -12.79
C SER A 560 20.99 -21.84 -11.90
N ARG A 561 20.07 -22.40 -11.11
CA ARG A 561 19.26 -21.65 -10.14
C ARG A 561 19.14 -22.41 -8.83
N PHE A 562 18.92 -21.68 -7.74
CA PHE A 562 18.67 -22.24 -6.41
C PHE A 562 19.77 -23.20 -5.93
N ASN A 563 21.04 -22.87 -6.20
CA ASN A 563 22.21 -23.70 -5.88
C ASN A 563 22.16 -25.12 -6.47
N LYS A 564 21.40 -25.33 -7.56
CA LYS A 564 21.34 -26.59 -8.30
C LYS A 564 22.10 -26.45 -9.62
N PRO A 565 23.25 -27.12 -9.79
CA PRO A 565 24.02 -27.06 -11.01
C PRO A 565 23.23 -27.60 -12.20
N LEU A 566 23.20 -26.86 -13.31
CA LEU A 566 22.57 -27.29 -14.55
C LEU A 566 23.52 -28.13 -15.40
N TYR A 567 23.75 -29.39 -15.01
CA TYR A 567 24.68 -30.28 -15.72
C TYR A 567 24.29 -30.64 -17.15
N VAL A 568 23.00 -30.50 -17.50
CA VAL A 568 22.43 -30.97 -18.77
C VAL A 568 21.78 -29.79 -19.50
N TYR A 569 22.11 -29.67 -20.79
CA TYR A 569 21.50 -28.73 -21.72
C TYR A 569 20.72 -29.48 -22.81
N GLU A 570 19.43 -29.17 -22.94
CA GLU A 570 18.55 -29.77 -23.95
C GLU A 570 18.65 -28.98 -25.26
N LEU A 571 18.99 -29.69 -26.34
CA LEU A 571 19.12 -29.11 -27.68
C LEU A 571 17.74 -28.91 -28.31
N ASN A 572 17.51 -27.72 -28.86
CA ASN A 572 16.31 -27.37 -29.63
C ASN A 572 16.66 -26.90 -31.04
N ALA A 573 15.64 -26.65 -31.86
CA ALA A 573 15.79 -26.27 -33.26
C ALA A 573 16.68 -25.03 -33.48
N GLY A 574 16.74 -24.10 -32.50
CA GLY A 574 17.58 -22.92 -32.56
C GLY A 574 19.07 -23.18 -32.33
N ASP A 575 19.47 -24.35 -31.84
CA ASP A 575 20.87 -24.70 -31.61
C ASP A 575 21.60 -25.14 -32.90
N ALA A 576 20.84 -25.56 -33.93
CA ALA A 576 21.41 -26.03 -35.18
C ALA A 576 22.31 -24.96 -35.82
N GLY A 577 23.56 -25.33 -36.13
CA GLY A 577 24.56 -24.44 -36.74
C GLY A 577 25.40 -23.63 -35.75
N TYR A 578 25.08 -23.66 -34.45
CA TYR A 578 25.85 -22.99 -33.40
C TYR A 578 26.83 -23.95 -32.70
N TYR A 579 27.86 -23.38 -32.08
CA TYR A 579 28.65 -24.05 -31.06
C TYR A 579 28.00 -23.84 -29.68
N ILE A 580 28.20 -24.79 -28.77
CA ILE A 580 27.69 -24.69 -27.40
C ILE A 580 28.86 -24.58 -26.42
N LYS A 581 28.82 -23.58 -25.54
CA LYS A 581 29.78 -23.35 -24.47
C LYS A 581 29.11 -23.55 -23.11
N ALA A 582 29.81 -24.15 -22.16
CA ALA A 582 29.43 -24.14 -20.75
C ALA A 582 30.50 -23.38 -19.96
N MET A 583 30.07 -22.50 -19.07
CA MET A 583 30.90 -21.84 -18.07
C MET A 583 30.54 -22.41 -16.71
N VAL A 584 31.53 -22.94 -15.99
CA VAL A 584 31.35 -23.54 -14.66
C VAL A 584 32.13 -22.74 -13.63
N GLU A 585 31.42 -22.14 -12.68
CA GLU A 585 32.00 -21.50 -11.49
C GLU A 585 31.88 -22.50 -10.32
N SER A 586 33.00 -23.05 -9.88
CA SER A 586 33.00 -24.10 -8.84
C SER A 586 32.46 -23.57 -7.51
N LYS A 587 31.54 -24.31 -6.89
CA LYS A 587 30.93 -23.91 -5.61
C LYS A 587 30.42 -25.12 -4.83
N HIS A 588 30.45 -25.02 -3.51
CA HIS A 588 29.70 -25.90 -2.61
C HIS A 588 28.86 -25.07 -1.62
N ASN A 589 28.13 -25.72 -0.71
CA ASN A 589 27.26 -25.06 0.28
C ASN A 589 27.97 -24.02 1.16
N MET A 590 29.21 -24.28 1.57
CA MET A 590 30.03 -23.37 2.38
C MET A 590 31.03 -22.48 1.60
N SER A 591 30.88 -22.31 0.28
CA SER A 591 31.78 -21.44 -0.50
C SER A 591 31.03 -20.41 -1.34
N ASN A 592 31.70 -19.30 -1.63
CA ASN A 592 31.32 -18.47 -2.77
C ASN A 592 31.70 -19.17 -4.09
N PRO A 593 31.11 -18.76 -5.24
CA PRO A 593 31.56 -19.22 -6.54
C PRO A 593 33.04 -18.90 -6.79
N GLY A 594 33.77 -19.86 -7.34
CA GLY A 594 35.15 -19.70 -7.80
C GLY A 594 35.25 -19.00 -9.15
N ASN A 595 36.48 -18.90 -9.68
CA ASN A 595 36.71 -18.36 -11.01
C ASN A 595 36.04 -19.25 -12.08
N PRO A 596 35.43 -18.66 -13.12
CA PRO A 596 34.77 -19.41 -14.17
C PRO A 596 35.77 -20.22 -15.00
N VAL A 597 35.41 -21.47 -15.29
CA VAL A 597 36.11 -22.32 -16.27
C VAL A 597 35.19 -22.56 -17.45
N GLU A 598 35.62 -22.11 -18.62
CA GLU A 598 34.89 -22.27 -19.87
C GLU A 598 35.30 -23.56 -20.60
N VAL A 599 34.31 -24.25 -21.17
CA VAL A 599 34.51 -25.40 -22.04
C VAL A 599 33.59 -25.28 -23.25
N LEU A 600 34.14 -25.50 -24.44
CA LEU A 600 33.41 -25.47 -25.71
C LEU A 600 33.20 -26.89 -26.23
N PHE A 601 31.98 -27.18 -26.70
CA PHE A 601 31.75 -28.39 -27.47
C PHE A 601 32.44 -28.26 -28.85
N PRO A 602 33.31 -29.20 -29.26
CA PRO A 602 34.20 -29.00 -30.39
C PRO A 602 33.49 -28.92 -31.76
N ASN A 603 32.27 -29.42 -31.86
CA ASN A 603 31.52 -29.50 -33.11
C ASN A 603 30.33 -28.53 -33.11
N LYS A 604 29.99 -28.00 -34.28
CA LYS A 604 28.69 -27.33 -34.46
C LYS A 604 27.57 -28.35 -34.31
N ILE A 605 26.50 -27.96 -33.64
CA ILE A 605 25.30 -28.78 -33.52
C ILE A 605 24.68 -28.96 -34.89
N GLN A 606 24.45 -30.22 -35.28
CA GLN A 606 23.78 -30.57 -36.51
C GLN A 606 22.29 -30.78 -36.26
N THR A 607 21.46 -30.60 -37.28
CA THR A 607 20.01 -30.89 -37.19
C THR A 607 19.75 -32.32 -36.73
N GLY A 608 20.62 -33.27 -37.10
CA GLY A 608 20.54 -34.67 -36.69
C GLY A 608 20.81 -34.93 -35.21
N ASP A 609 21.39 -33.96 -34.48
CA ASP A 609 21.68 -34.05 -33.04
C ASP A 609 20.48 -33.60 -32.19
N ILE A 610 19.46 -32.99 -32.78
CA ILE A 610 18.28 -32.45 -32.08
C ILE A 610 17.14 -33.49 -32.11
N GLN A 611 16.46 -33.66 -30.98
CA GLN A 611 15.27 -34.52 -30.87
C GLN A 611 13.98 -33.76 -30.61
N ALA A 612 14.05 -32.52 -30.11
CA ALA A 612 12.89 -31.69 -29.83
C ALA A 612 12.06 -31.42 -31.10
N ASP A 613 10.73 -31.45 -30.98
CA ASP A 613 9.85 -31.07 -32.09
C ASP A 613 9.97 -29.56 -32.35
N SER A 614 10.42 -29.19 -33.55
CA SER A 614 10.59 -27.78 -33.94
C SER A 614 9.29 -26.98 -34.02
N LYS A 615 8.13 -27.65 -33.94
CA LYS A 615 6.79 -27.02 -33.93
C LYS A 615 6.27 -26.72 -32.53
N VAL A 616 6.96 -27.20 -31.49
CA VAL A 616 6.51 -27.11 -30.11
C VAL A 616 7.55 -26.40 -29.27
N LEU A 617 7.13 -25.33 -28.59
CA LEU A 617 7.98 -24.56 -27.69
C LEU A 617 7.46 -24.74 -26.25
N HIS A 618 8.22 -25.45 -25.43
CA HIS A 618 7.98 -25.59 -23.99
C HIS A 618 9.17 -25.00 -23.22
N PRO A 619 9.17 -23.69 -22.93
CA PRO A 619 10.28 -23.07 -22.24
C PRO A 619 10.28 -23.45 -20.76
N TYR A 620 11.39 -24.01 -20.27
CA TYR A 620 11.61 -24.21 -18.84
C TYR A 620 12.18 -22.92 -18.23
N PHE A 621 11.32 -21.98 -17.86
CA PHE A 621 11.76 -20.67 -17.33
C PHE A 621 12.65 -20.78 -16.07
N SER A 622 12.52 -21.86 -15.30
CA SER A 622 13.38 -22.14 -14.14
C SER A 622 14.85 -22.38 -14.49
N LYS A 623 15.17 -22.58 -15.77
CA LYS A 623 16.52 -22.78 -16.30
C LYS A 623 16.88 -21.77 -17.37
N LEU A 624 15.90 -21.07 -17.96
CA LEU A 624 16.14 -20.09 -19.02
C LEU A 624 16.95 -18.89 -18.49
N SER A 625 17.92 -18.45 -19.28
CA SER A 625 18.58 -17.16 -19.06
C SER A 625 17.58 -16.02 -19.34
N THR A 626 17.49 -15.08 -18.43
CA THR A 626 16.62 -13.90 -18.56
C THR A 626 17.43 -12.63 -18.86
N VAL A 627 18.74 -12.78 -19.11
CA VAL A 627 19.62 -11.66 -19.49
C VAL A 627 19.04 -10.95 -20.70
N ASN A 628 18.95 -9.63 -20.63
CA ASN A 628 18.43 -8.83 -21.73
C ASN A 628 19.21 -9.13 -23.02
N GLN A 629 18.45 -9.52 -24.04
CA GLN A 629 18.91 -9.81 -25.38
C GLN A 629 17.96 -9.06 -26.31
N PRO A 630 18.29 -7.83 -26.75
CA PRO A 630 17.35 -7.02 -27.51
C PRO A 630 17.35 -7.30 -29.02
N LYS A 631 18.33 -8.05 -29.55
CA LYS A 631 18.43 -8.32 -30.99
C LYS A 631 17.41 -9.40 -31.39
N VAL A 632 16.61 -9.14 -32.42
CA VAL A 632 15.71 -10.17 -32.98
C VAL A 632 16.54 -11.19 -33.77
N LEU A 633 16.69 -12.40 -33.24
CA LEU A 633 17.49 -13.47 -33.84
C LEU A 633 16.65 -14.75 -34.00
N PRO A 634 16.67 -15.43 -35.16
CA PRO A 634 15.99 -16.71 -35.34
C PRO A 634 16.49 -17.78 -34.36
N GLY A 635 15.57 -18.43 -33.65
CA GLY A 635 15.85 -19.43 -32.62
C GLY A 635 16.06 -18.86 -31.21
N PHE A 636 15.96 -17.54 -31.00
CA PHE A 636 16.22 -16.88 -29.72
C PHE A 636 14.99 -16.21 -29.13
N TRP A 637 15.03 -16.03 -27.80
CA TRP A 637 14.14 -15.12 -27.08
C TRP A 637 14.74 -13.72 -27.11
N THR A 638 13.95 -12.75 -27.53
CA THR A 638 14.23 -11.33 -27.33
C THR A 638 13.69 -10.93 -25.96
N PHE A 639 14.56 -10.45 -25.07
CA PHE A 639 14.21 -9.88 -23.77
C PHE A 639 14.64 -8.42 -23.72
N ARG A 640 13.72 -7.51 -23.42
CA ARG A 640 14.01 -6.08 -23.29
C ARG A 640 12.95 -5.33 -22.48
N HIS A 641 13.33 -4.16 -21.98
CA HIS A 641 12.37 -3.19 -21.47
C HIS A 641 11.55 -2.59 -22.62
N LEU A 642 10.36 -2.08 -22.32
CA LEU A 642 9.57 -1.35 -23.30
C LEU A 642 10.17 0.04 -23.54
N ASP A 643 10.13 0.47 -24.80
CA ASP A 643 10.50 1.83 -25.19
C ASP A 643 9.38 2.80 -24.75
N ASN A 644 9.74 4.01 -24.32
CA ASN A 644 8.81 5.08 -23.91
C ASN A 644 7.96 4.82 -22.65
N LEU A 645 8.58 4.32 -21.59
CA LEU A 645 7.96 4.32 -20.26
C LEU A 645 8.02 5.73 -19.65
N ASP A 646 6.95 6.17 -19.00
CA ASP A 646 6.99 7.35 -18.12
C ASP A 646 7.93 7.07 -16.94
N GLY A 647 9.19 7.52 -17.06
CA GLY A 647 10.23 7.42 -16.04
C GLY A 647 11.57 6.87 -16.56
N PRO A 648 12.58 6.76 -15.68
CA PRO A 648 13.87 6.17 -16.06
C PRO A 648 13.71 4.68 -16.39
N VAL A 649 14.45 4.20 -17.40
CA VAL A 649 14.52 2.77 -17.74
C VAL A 649 15.07 2.03 -16.52
N PRO A 650 14.40 0.96 -16.04
CA PRO A 650 14.88 0.20 -14.89
C PRO A 650 16.29 -0.35 -15.11
N THR A 651 17.10 -0.35 -14.06
CA THR A 651 18.40 -1.05 -14.04
C THR A 651 18.18 -2.55 -13.89
N GLY A 652 18.88 -3.35 -14.67
CA GLY A 652 18.77 -4.82 -14.66
C GLY A 652 17.92 -5.38 -15.80
N ASP A 653 17.66 -6.69 -15.73
CA ASP A 653 16.91 -7.41 -16.76
C ASP A 653 15.41 -7.11 -16.71
N ALA A 654 14.76 -7.09 -17.88
CA ALA A 654 13.32 -6.82 -17.98
C ALA A 654 12.47 -7.95 -17.40
N TRP A 655 13.00 -9.17 -17.45
CA TRP A 655 12.41 -10.38 -16.94
C TRP A 655 13.40 -11.07 -16.00
N TYR A 656 12.88 -11.82 -15.03
CA TYR A 656 13.67 -12.60 -14.09
C TYR A 656 12.84 -13.78 -13.57
N TYR A 657 13.50 -14.86 -13.15
CA TYR A 657 12.83 -15.98 -12.52
C TYR A 657 12.85 -15.80 -11.00
N GLY A 658 11.71 -15.92 -10.35
CA GLY A 658 11.62 -15.76 -8.90
C GLY A 658 10.28 -16.15 -8.33
N GLU A 659 10.15 -15.94 -7.03
CA GLU A 659 8.92 -16.19 -6.27
C GLU A 659 7.99 -14.98 -6.31
N GLY A 660 6.72 -15.25 -6.55
CA GLY A 660 5.64 -14.27 -6.54
C GLY A 660 5.35 -13.72 -5.15
N ARG A 661 4.47 -12.71 -5.11
CA ARG A 661 3.97 -12.11 -3.85
C ARG A 661 2.47 -11.90 -3.95
N ASP A 662 1.86 -11.54 -2.83
CA ASP A 662 0.44 -11.22 -2.73
C ASP A 662 -0.41 -12.35 -3.34
N GLY A 663 -1.24 -12.05 -4.35
CA GLY A 663 -2.06 -13.04 -5.05
C GLY A 663 -1.27 -14.17 -5.73
N ALA A 664 0.05 -14.04 -5.91
CA ALA A 664 0.93 -15.04 -6.50
C ALA A 664 1.94 -15.63 -5.50
N GLN A 665 1.68 -15.50 -4.21
CA GLN A 665 2.52 -16.06 -3.16
C GLN A 665 2.72 -17.58 -3.32
N ASP A 666 3.89 -18.07 -2.93
CA ASP A 666 4.32 -19.49 -3.00
C ASP A 666 4.40 -20.07 -4.43
N ILE A 667 4.24 -19.22 -5.45
CA ILE A 667 4.39 -19.60 -6.86
C ILE A 667 5.70 -19.01 -7.37
N SER A 668 6.56 -19.87 -7.92
CA SER A 668 7.77 -19.44 -8.63
C SER A 668 7.58 -19.56 -10.13
N GLY A 669 8.05 -18.56 -10.87
CA GLY A 669 7.92 -18.55 -12.33
C GLY A 669 8.67 -17.38 -12.96
N LEU A 670 8.39 -17.12 -14.22
CA LEU A 670 8.93 -15.98 -14.94
C LEU A 670 8.18 -14.71 -14.53
N MET A 671 8.92 -13.66 -14.20
CA MET A 671 8.39 -12.40 -13.70
C MET A 671 9.05 -11.21 -14.38
N GLN A 672 8.41 -10.07 -14.26
CA GLN A 672 8.76 -8.80 -14.85
C GLN A 672 8.60 -7.69 -13.81
N GLY A 673 9.30 -6.58 -14.03
CA GLY A 673 9.14 -5.38 -13.22
C GLY A 673 7.82 -4.64 -13.52
N ARG A 674 7.88 -3.32 -13.63
CA ARG A 674 6.72 -2.50 -14.04
C ARG A 674 6.21 -2.87 -15.45
N SER A 675 7.14 -3.27 -16.31
CA SER A 675 6.94 -3.53 -17.74
C SER A 675 8.01 -4.47 -18.29
N GLY A 676 7.75 -5.09 -19.44
CA GLY A 676 8.74 -5.90 -20.15
C GLY A 676 8.21 -6.39 -21.49
N PHE A 677 9.12 -6.74 -22.41
CA PHE A 677 8.82 -7.41 -23.66
C PHE A 677 9.60 -8.72 -23.73
N MET A 678 8.92 -9.80 -24.06
CA MET A 678 9.53 -11.07 -24.43
C MET A 678 8.93 -11.60 -25.72
N CYS A 679 9.75 -12.10 -26.63
CA CYS A 679 9.26 -12.73 -27.86
C CYS A 679 10.24 -13.79 -28.37
N TYR A 680 9.75 -14.99 -28.66
CA TYR A 680 10.53 -16.04 -29.31
C TYR A 680 10.38 -15.94 -30.82
N THR A 681 11.50 -15.80 -31.52
CA THR A 681 11.53 -15.83 -32.99
C THR A 681 11.89 -17.24 -33.45
N PRO A 682 11.02 -17.98 -34.16
CA PRO A 682 11.35 -19.32 -34.62
C PRO A 682 12.40 -19.30 -35.74
N VAL A 683 13.16 -20.39 -35.88
CA VAL A 683 14.11 -20.56 -37.00
C VAL A 683 13.44 -20.63 -38.37
N ALA A 684 12.17 -21.03 -38.42
CA ALA A 684 11.38 -21.05 -39.64
C ALA A 684 9.93 -20.65 -39.36
N ASN A 685 9.40 -19.76 -40.20
CA ASN A 685 8.00 -19.36 -40.17
C ASN A 685 7.10 -20.44 -40.77
N THR A 686 5.84 -20.51 -40.30
CA THR A 686 4.85 -21.43 -40.88
C THR A 686 3.53 -20.70 -41.16
N ASN A 687 2.90 -21.04 -42.29
CA ASN A 687 1.57 -20.57 -42.66
C ASN A 687 0.44 -21.36 -41.97
N LYS A 688 0.75 -22.10 -40.89
CA LYS A 688 -0.21 -22.96 -40.18
C LYS A 688 -0.83 -22.21 -39.01
N GLY A 689 -1.82 -22.86 -38.38
CA GLY A 689 -2.37 -22.40 -37.11
C GLY A 689 -1.32 -22.37 -36.01
N MET A 690 -1.60 -21.60 -34.97
CA MET A 690 -0.69 -21.36 -33.84
C MET A 690 -1.49 -21.32 -32.55
N GLU A 691 -0.94 -21.87 -31.49
CA GLU A 691 -1.58 -21.95 -30.18
C GLU A 691 -0.57 -21.57 -29.10
N LEU A 692 -1.03 -20.75 -28.15
CA LEU A 692 -0.37 -20.41 -26.91
C LEU A 692 -1.26 -20.89 -25.76
N SER A 693 -0.68 -21.68 -24.84
CA SER A 693 -1.27 -22.00 -23.55
C SER A 693 -0.41 -21.37 -22.45
N LEU A 694 -1.04 -20.65 -21.54
CA LEU A 694 -0.38 -19.87 -20.50
C LEU A 694 -1.08 -20.07 -19.16
N GLN A 695 -0.30 -20.34 -18.11
CA GLN A 695 -0.75 -20.19 -16.74
C GLN A 695 -0.19 -18.88 -16.19
N ILE A 696 -0.99 -18.13 -15.45
CA ILE A 696 -0.55 -16.87 -14.85
C ILE A 696 -1.12 -16.69 -13.45
N ALA A 697 -0.28 -16.15 -12.56
CA ALA A 697 -0.62 -15.78 -11.21
C ALA A 697 -0.40 -14.27 -11.00
N PRO A 698 -1.46 -13.44 -11.09
CA PRO A 698 -1.36 -12.01 -10.82
C PRO A 698 -1.13 -11.72 -9.33
N TYR A 699 -0.34 -10.70 -9.01
CA TYR A 699 -0.17 -10.25 -7.61
C TYR A 699 -1.49 -9.68 -7.04
N LYS A 700 -2.39 -9.21 -7.90
CA LYS A 700 -3.70 -8.68 -7.50
C LYS A 700 -4.72 -9.82 -7.38
N SER A 701 -5.22 -10.06 -6.17
CA SER A 701 -6.10 -11.20 -5.86
C SER A 701 -7.58 -10.99 -6.21
N SER A 702 -8.05 -9.75 -6.37
CA SER A 702 -9.48 -9.46 -6.56
C SER A 702 -9.96 -9.57 -8.01
N GLY A 703 -9.07 -9.78 -8.97
CA GLY A 703 -9.39 -9.90 -10.41
C GLY A 703 -9.10 -8.64 -11.24
N GLN A 704 -8.63 -7.56 -10.61
CA GLN A 704 -8.27 -6.30 -11.28
C GLN A 704 -6.93 -6.34 -12.03
N GLY A 705 -6.08 -7.33 -11.73
CA GLY A 705 -4.82 -7.64 -12.43
C GLY A 705 -3.67 -6.64 -12.29
N PHE A 706 -3.94 -5.35 -12.41
CA PHE A 706 -2.94 -4.29 -12.65
C PHE A 706 -3.05 -3.16 -11.62
N SER A 707 -2.04 -2.29 -11.51
CA SER A 707 -1.97 -1.31 -10.41
C SER A 707 -2.96 -0.14 -10.52
N VAL A 708 -3.16 0.40 -11.74
CA VAL A 708 -4.12 1.46 -12.07
C VAL A 708 -4.63 1.26 -13.50
N ALA A 709 -5.74 1.93 -13.86
CA ALA A 709 -6.22 1.97 -15.25
C ALA A 709 -5.62 3.19 -16.00
N PRO A 710 -5.34 3.08 -17.32
CA PRO A 710 -5.27 1.87 -18.12
C PRO A 710 -3.87 1.23 -18.07
N LEU A 711 -3.78 -0.03 -17.67
CA LEU A 711 -2.57 -0.85 -17.72
C LEU A 711 -2.95 -2.24 -18.20
N TYR A 712 -2.01 -2.93 -18.86
CA TYR A 712 -2.35 -4.12 -19.65
C TYR A 712 -1.19 -5.10 -19.84
N MET A 713 -1.55 -6.31 -20.28
CA MET A 713 -0.67 -7.32 -20.82
C MET A 713 -1.23 -7.81 -22.17
N ASP A 714 -0.37 -7.92 -23.18
CA ASP A 714 -0.73 -8.48 -24.48
C ASP A 714 -0.02 -9.82 -24.69
N LEU A 715 -0.80 -10.86 -24.95
CA LEU A 715 -0.29 -12.16 -25.41
C LEU A 715 -0.22 -12.14 -26.93
N LEU A 716 0.95 -12.35 -27.52
CA LEU A 716 1.22 -12.16 -28.94
C LEU A 716 1.35 -13.52 -29.65
N ILE A 717 0.63 -13.69 -30.76
CA ILE A 717 0.77 -14.85 -31.66
C ILE A 717 0.79 -14.37 -33.11
N LYS A 718 1.32 -15.19 -34.03
CA LYS A 718 1.38 -14.84 -35.46
C LYS A 718 1.99 -13.45 -35.62
N PHE A 719 3.11 -13.24 -34.91
CA PHE A 719 3.74 -11.94 -34.70
C PHE A 719 5.11 -11.87 -35.38
N ASP A 720 5.48 -10.70 -35.86
CA ASP A 720 6.81 -10.33 -36.31
C ASP A 720 7.40 -9.31 -35.34
N SER A 721 8.42 -9.72 -34.61
CA SER A 721 9.08 -8.91 -33.59
C SER A 721 9.98 -7.82 -34.15
N GLU A 722 10.38 -7.89 -35.43
CA GLU A 722 11.19 -6.85 -36.05
C GLU A 722 10.34 -5.65 -36.45
N THR A 723 9.21 -5.90 -37.14
CA THR A 723 8.27 -4.82 -37.50
C THR A 723 7.26 -4.50 -36.40
N MET A 724 7.14 -5.32 -35.35
CA MET A 724 6.07 -5.24 -34.36
C MET A 724 4.69 -5.30 -35.03
N SER A 725 4.46 -6.33 -35.84
CA SER A 725 3.20 -6.56 -36.57
C SER A 725 2.62 -7.95 -36.30
N GLY A 726 1.30 -8.06 -36.14
CA GLY A 726 0.66 -9.34 -35.85
C GLY A 726 -0.62 -9.19 -35.03
N TYR A 727 -0.93 -10.22 -34.23
CA TYR A 727 -2.14 -10.25 -33.41
C TYR A 727 -1.82 -10.43 -31.94
N GLY A 728 -2.68 -9.88 -31.09
CA GLY A 728 -2.59 -10.05 -29.65
C GLY A 728 -3.94 -10.24 -28.96
N LEU A 729 -3.90 -10.83 -27.78
CA LEU A 729 -4.98 -10.82 -26.80
C LEU A 729 -4.56 -9.87 -25.67
N ARG A 730 -5.23 -8.72 -25.59
CA ARG A 730 -5.02 -7.72 -24.54
C ARG A 730 -5.88 -8.05 -23.34
N ILE A 731 -5.23 -8.11 -22.18
CA ILE A 731 -5.85 -8.20 -20.87
C ILE A 731 -5.56 -6.86 -20.18
N GLU A 732 -6.60 -6.08 -19.89
CA GLU A 732 -6.43 -4.70 -19.42
C GLU A 732 -7.29 -4.36 -18.22
N ARG A 733 -6.76 -3.52 -17.32
CA ARG A 733 -7.56 -2.87 -16.29
C ARG A 733 -8.24 -1.64 -16.86
N THR A 734 -9.55 -1.57 -16.74
CA THR A 734 -10.37 -0.41 -17.16
C THR A 734 -10.97 0.30 -15.95
N THR A 735 -11.67 1.41 -16.20
CA THR A 735 -12.44 2.14 -15.17
C THR A 735 -13.87 1.62 -15.00
N LYS A 736 -14.26 0.57 -15.73
CA LYS A 736 -15.63 0.01 -15.69
C LYS A 736 -15.94 -0.64 -14.35
N TYR A 737 -15.04 -1.51 -13.88
CA TYR A 737 -15.24 -2.30 -12.66
C TYR A 737 -13.93 -2.38 -11.87
N GLY A 738 -14.03 -2.31 -10.54
CA GLY A 738 -12.86 -2.26 -9.65
C GLY A 738 -12.15 -3.60 -9.41
N ASN A 739 -12.80 -4.71 -9.74
CA ASN A 739 -12.39 -6.09 -9.44
C ASN A 739 -12.39 -7.01 -10.68
N SER A 740 -12.25 -6.44 -11.87
CA SER A 740 -12.21 -7.19 -13.13
C SER A 740 -11.21 -6.61 -14.12
N VAL A 741 -10.94 -7.36 -15.19
CA VAL A 741 -10.20 -6.91 -16.38
C VAL A 741 -11.05 -7.10 -17.62
N ASP A 742 -10.72 -6.39 -18.69
CA ASP A 742 -11.28 -6.64 -20.02
C ASP A 742 -10.29 -7.48 -20.83
N PHE A 743 -10.81 -8.50 -21.51
CA PHE A 743 -10.11 -9.24 -22.56
C PHE A 743 -10.56 -8.69 -23.92
N VAL A 744 -9.63 -8.31 -24.78
CA VAL A 744 -9.93 -7.78 -26.12
C VAL A 744 -8.85 -8.18 -27.12
N PHE A 745 -9.25 -8.55 -28.35
CA PHE A 745 -8.25 -8.79 -29.39
C PHE A 745 -7.69 -7.47 -29.92
N VAL A 746 -6.40 -7.47 -30.25
CA VAL A 746 -5.70 -6.32 -30.81
C VAL A 746 -4.91 -6.73 -32.05
N GLN A 747 -4.78 -5.80 -32.99
CA GLN A 747 -3.91 -5.93 -34.16
C GLN A 747 -2.76 -4.92 -34.05
N TYR A 748 -1.57 -5.43 -34.33
CA TYR A 748 -0.35 -4.64 -34.43
C TYR A 748 0.00 -4.44 -35.91
N LYS A 749 0.28 -3.18 -36.29
CA LYS A 749 0.80 -2.82 -37.62
C LYS A 749 1.94 -1.83 -37.44
N ASN A 750 3.18 -2.27 -37.68
CA ASN A 750 4.38 -1.43 -37.55
C ASN A 750 4.48 -0.75 -36.17
N GLY A 751 4.14 -1.46 -35.09
CA GLY A 751 4.13 -0.95 -33.72
C GLY A 751 2.86 -0.19 -33.31
N GLU A 752 1.98 0.19 -34.24
CA GLU A 752 0.68 0.79 -33.91
C GLU A 752 -0.34 -0.28 -33.54
N VAL A 753 -1.14 -0.01 -32.49
CA VAL A 753 -2.09 -0.99 -31.92
C VAL A 753 -3.53 -0.51 -32.09
N THR A 754 -4.37 -1.39 -32.62
CA THR A 754 -5.81 -1.16 -32.78
C THR A 754 -6.60 -2.30 -32.17
N ARG A 755 -7.67 -1.99 -31.41
CA ARG A 755 -8.60 -3.01 -30.91
C ARG A 755 -9.43 -3.56 -32.06
N ILE A 756 -9.59 -4.88 -32.10
CA ILE A 756 -10.37 -5.59 -33.12
C ILE A 756 -11.40 -6.48 -32.40
N GLY A 757 -12.67 -6.08 -32.38
CA GLY A 757 -13.75 -6.81 -31.69
C GLY A 757 -14.10 -6.25 -30.31
N GLU A 758 -15.20 -6.77 -29.75
CA GLU A 758 -15.76 -6.31 -28.49
C GLU A 758 -15.02 -6.91 -27.27
N PRO A 759 -14.83 -6.13 -26.20
CA PRO A 759 -14.18 -6.62 -24.98
C PRO A 759 -15.12 -7.52 -24.16
N VAL A 760 -14.54 -8.49 -23.46
CA VAL A 760 -15.23 -9.31 -22.44
C VAL A 760 -14.68 -8.94 -21.06
N SER A 761 -15.54 -8.38 -20.21
CA SER A 761 -15.18 -8.08 -18.81
C SER A 761 -15.28 -9.34 -17.96
N THR A 762 -14.20 -9.68 -17.25
CA THR A 762 -14.12 -10.94 -16.49
C THR A 762 -13.42 -10.78 -15.15
N SER A 763 -13.85 -11.58 -14.18
CA SER A 763 -13.19 -11.72 -12.88
C SER A 763 -12.10 -12.80 -12.88
N CYS A 764 -11.90 -13.51 -13.99
CA CYS A 764 -11.08 -14.72 -14.04
C CYS A 764 -9.58 -14.47 -13.93
N TYR A 765 -9.11 -13.23 -14.05
CA TYR A 765 -7.69 -12.90 -13.96
C TYR A 765 -7.21 -12.87 -12.49
N ARG A 766 -7.27 -14.04 -11.86
CA ARG A 766 -6.89 -14.35 -10.48
C ARG A 766 -6.11 -15.65 -10.46
N THR A 767 -5.16 -15.76 -9.54
CA THR A 767 -4.34 -16.96 -9.37
C THR A 767 -5.19 -18.18 -9.02
N ASN A 768 -5.06 -19.33 -9.67
CA ASN A 768 -4.31 -19.62 -10.91
C ASN A 768 -5.20 -19.37 -12.14
N CYS A 769 -4.79 -18.48 -13.04
CA CYS A 769 -5.52 -18.18 -14.27
C CYS A 769 -4.92 -18.96 -15.43
N HIS A 770 -5.77 -19.65 -16.19
CA HIS A 770 -5.41 -20.46 -17.35
C HIS A 770 -5.93 -19.76 -18.60
N ILE A 771 -5.04 -19.48 -19.55
CA ILE A 771 -5.37 -18.76 -20.78
C ILE A 771 -4.93 -19.60 -21.98
N GLN A 772 -5.83 -19.81 -22.93
CA GLN A 772 -5.50 -20.33 -24.25
C GLN A 772 -5.78 -19.25 -25.29
N PHE A 773 -4.83 -19.04 -26.19
CA PHE A 773 -4.96 -18.10 -27.30
C PHE A 773 -4.42 -18.73 -28.58
N GLN A 774 -5.26 -18.82 -29.61
CA GLN A 774 -4.90 -19.50 -30.85
C GLN A 774 -5.40 -18.79 -32.10
N MET A 775 -4.68 -19.00 -33.20
CA MET A 775 -5.11 -18.72 -34.56
C MET A 775 -5.41 -20.06 -35.24
N LYS A 776 -6.67 -20.29 -35.60
CA LYS A 776 -7.11 -21.52 -36.28
C LYS A 776 -8.11 -21.19 -37.37
N ALA A 777 -7.83 -21.67 -38.60
CA ALA A 777 -8.71 -21.51 -39.76
C ALA A 777 -9.16 -20.05 -40.02
N GLY A 778 -8.23 -19.08 -39.89
CA GLY A 778 -8.53 -17.65 -40.11
C GLY A 778 -9.32 -16.98 -38.99
N LYS A 779 -9.40 -17.61 -37.82
CA LYS A 779 -9.99 -17.02 -36.61
C LYS A 779 -8.98 -16.95 -35.48
N LEU A 780 -9.00 -15.84 -34.76
CA LEU A 780 -8.48 -15.77 -33.40
C LEU A 780 -9.51 -16.37 -32.46
N ILE A 781 -9.06 -17.19 -31.51
CA ILE A 781 -9.90 -17.81 -30.48
C ILE A 781 -9.15 -17.69 -29.16
N ALA A 782 -9.85 -17.20 -28.13
CA ALA A 782 -9.32 -17.11 -26.78
C ALA A 782 -10.28 -17.71 -25.77
N THR A 783 -9.75 -18.47 -24.83
CA THR A 783 -10.47 -18.93 -23.64
C THR A 783 -9.66 -18.65 -22.39
N ALA A 784 -10.31 -18.21 -21.31
CA ALA A 784 -9.65 -18.02 -20.03
C ALA A 784 -10.54 -18.37 -18.85
N GLY A 785 -9.95 -18.95 -17.80
CA GLY A 785 -10.64 -19.34 -16.57
C GLY A 785 -9.67 -19.37 -15.39
N THR A 786 -10.19 -19.58 -14.17
CA THR A 786 -9.36 -19.65 -12.96
C THR A 786 -9.85 -20.73 -12.00
N ASP A 787 -8.92 -21.28 -11.23
CA ASP A 787 -9.22 -22.20 -10.13
C ASP A 787 -9.81 -21.47 -8.91
N ALA A 788 -9.75 -20.13 -8.88
CA ALA A 788 -10.30 -19.32 -7.80
C ALA A 788 -11.84 -19.36 -7.78
N LYS A 789 -12.43 -19.49 -6.59
CA LYS A 789 -13.88 -19.49 -6.41
C LYS A 789 -14.52 -18.23 -7.01
N TYR A 790 -15.59 -18.41 -7.76
CA TYR A 790 -16.40 -17.33 -8.31
C TYR A 790 -17.67 -17.17 -7.46
N ASN A 791 -17.90 -15.95 -6.96
CA ASN A 791 -19.14 -15.60 -6.29
C ASN A 791 -19.90 -14.57 -7.14
N ALA A 792 -20.94 -15.02 -7.84
CA ALA A 792 -21.72 -14.16 -8.74
C ALA A 792 -22.30 -12.92 -8.04
N SER A 793 -22.63 -12.99 -6.73
CA SER A 793 -23.16 -11.84 -6.00
C SER A 793 -22.13 -10.73 -5.76
N SER A 794 -20.84 -11.02 -5.94
CA SER A 794 -19.74 -10.07 -5.77
C SER A 794 -19.40 -9.29 -7.04
N TYR A 795 -20.08 -9.57 -8.15
CA TYR A 795 -19.80 -9.00 -9.46
C TYR A 795 -21.08 -8.55 -10.18
N PRO A 796 -21.04 -7.47 -10.97
CA PRO A 796 -22.14 -7.11 -11.88
C PRO A 796 -22.40 -8.24 -12.89
N GLU A 797 -23.64 -8.37 -13.37
CA GLU A 797 -24.05 -9.42 -14.33
C GLU A 797 -23.21 -9.42 -15.62
N ALA A 798 -22.71 -8.26 -16.04
CA ALA A 798 -21.84 -8.12 -17.21
C ALA A 798 -20.41 -8.65 -17.01
N VAL A 799 -20.01 -9.01 -15.79
CA VAL A 799 -18.67 -9.53 -15.47
C VAL A 799 -18.73 -11.06 -15.37
N VAL A 800 -18.24 -11.73 -16.41
CA VAL A 800 -18.29 -13.19 -16.53
C VAL A 800 -17.21 -13.89 -15.68
N ALA A 801 -17.44 -15.17 -15.39
CA ALA A 801 -16.49 -16.03 -14.68
C ALA A 801 -15.40 -16.60 -15.59
N GLU A 802 -15.69 -16.74 -16.88
CA GLU A 802 -14.81 -17.32 -17.89
C GLU A 802 -14.90 -16.50 -19.18
N VAL A 803 -13.80 -16.44 -19.92
CA VAL A 803 -13.73 -15.78 -21.23
C VAL A 803 -13.84 -16.83 -22.31
N VAL A 804 -14.70 -16.58 -23.30
CA VAL A 804 -14.76 -17.32 -24.56
C VAL A 804 -14.97 -16.30 -25.67
N MET A 805 -14.00 -16.17 -26.56
CA MET A 805 -14.00 -15.16 -27.63
C MET A 805 -13.53 -15.77 -28.94
N GLU A 806 -14.16 -15.38 -30.05
CA GLU A 806 -13.67 -15.66 -31.39
C GLU A 806 -13.81 -14.47 -32.34
N LEU A 807 -12.88 -14.31 -33.28
CA LEU A 807 -12.93 -13.25 -34.28
C LEU A 807 -12.28 -13.68 -35.60
N PRO A 808 -12.95 -13.56 -36.75
CA PRO A 808 -12.32 -13.73 -38.06
C PRO A 808 -11.26 -12.66 -38.33
N VAL A 809 -10.10 -13.09 -38.85
CA VAL A 809 -8.96 -12.20 -39.15
C VAL A 809 -8.22 -12.67 -40.41
N GLU A 810 -7.39 -11.78 -40.97
CA GLU A 810 -6.52 -12.14 -42.10
C GLU A 810 -5.37 -13.05 -41.64
N VAL A 811 -5.11 -14.12 -42.38
CA VAL A 811 -4.01 -15.04 -42.08
C VAL A 811 -2.69 -14.43 -42.56
N ASN A 812 -1.69 -14.40 -41.69
CA ASN A 812 -0.32 -14.01 -42.02
C ASN A 812 0.65 -15.21 -41.89
N SER A 813 1.88 -15.04 -42.39
CA SER A 813 2.94 -16.05 -42.35
C SER A 813 3.82 -15.97 -41.11
N PHE A 814 3.62 -14.99 -40.23
CA PHE A 814 4.48 -14.77 -39.07
C PHE A 814 4.41 -15.95 -38.08
N GLY A 815 5.53 -16.23 -37.41
CA GLY A 815 5.69 -17.39 -36.54
C GLY A 815 6.02 -17.08 -35.08
N SER A 816 6.28 -15.83 -34.71
CA SER A 816 6.72 -15.51 -33.35
C SER A 816 5.58 -15.52 -32.33
N VAL A 817 5.94 -15.83 -31.08
CA VAL A 817 5.08 -15.80 -29.88
C VAL A 817 5.72 -14.94 -28.83
N GLY A 818 4.94 -14.15 -28.09
CA GLY A 818 5.50 -13.26 -27.09
C GLY A 818 4.50 -12.73 -26.08
N ILE A 819 5.03 -11.96 -25.14
CA ILE A 819 4.27 -11.24 -24.12
C ILE A 819 4.82 -9.82 -24.07
N LEU A 820 3.91 -8.85 -24.17
CA LEU A 820 4.18 -7.45 -23.89
C LEU A 820 3.46 -7.08 -22.60
N TYR A 821 4.21 -6.65 -21.60
CA TYR A 821 3.69 -6.35 -20.27
C TYR A 821 3.86 -4.87 -19.95
N ASN A 822 2.75 -4.18 -19.65
CA ASN A 822 2.72 -2.81 -19.15
C ASN A 822 1.67 -2.70 -18.02
N GLY A 823 1.89 -3.49 -16.96
CA GLY A 823 0.86 -3.76 -15.95
C GLY A 823 1.01 -3.01 -14.63
N GLY A 824 2.18 -2.45 -14.33
CA GLY A 824 2.44 -1.69 -13.11
C GLY A 824 2.40 -2.46 -11.78
N ALA A 825 1.92 -3.70 -11.76
CA ALA A 825 2.00 -4.66 -10.66
C ALA A 825 2.38 -6.02 -11.25
N PRO A 826 3.42 -6.74 -10.80
CA PRO A 826 3.87 -7.98 -11.45
C PRO A 826 2.83 -9.11 -11.50
N ALA A 827 3.11 -10.09 -12.35
CA ALA A 827 2.44 -11.38 -12.39
C ALA A 827 3.49 -12.47 -12.61
N VAL A 828 3.25 -13.68 -12.10
CA VAL A 828 4.11 -14.84 -12.30
C VAL A 828 3.55 -15.68 -13.45
N ILE A 829 4.41 -16.06 -14.39
CA ILE A 829 4.10 -16.86 -15.59
C ILE A 829 4.78 -18.22 -15.52
#